data_AF-A0A0L0UTT2-F1
#
_entry.id   AF-A0A0L0UTT2-F1
#
_cell.length_a   1.000
_cell.length_b   1.000
_cell.length_c   1.000
_cell.angle_alpha   90.00
_cell.angle_beta   90.00
_cell.angle_gamma   90.00
#
_symmetry.space_group_name_H-M   'P 1'
#
loop_
_entity.id
_entity.type
_entity.pdbx_description
1 polymer ?
#
loop_
_entity_poly.entity_id
_entity_poly.type
_entity_poly.pdbx_seq_one_letter_code
_entity_poly.pdbx_strand_id
1 'polypeptide(L)'
;MPKQHLGAQSQQFSGVPSTSTSRDTPAKRPRDEFIDTRFRFKSAASQSKKLKPNLSTIVSSHSGLSLELEDKKEHECHFTSTLQTASLDNLSIPFRRLHRTIEPITRSLPLLIHHQEQVVHACCEALILSDSASSSDQPDQSTLGTRLSSGKTKRNESSDLEKERKRRLIQAREAVNLVATSVLDLFVPLILDLSTSLLTPSKSTVNAGRCPFEELLTALLYFINLTDDLTSSSLPPSEVDDQSEENSQRLKSIWSLVRNALGAPLPDYQELTKADDRGPNGEDSDSELEEDTNGVEEDLVEDSAKSLPEPAEPIHEETENADIDLPEYNEADPNDETKQLETCPVDTNPISSGPGEFELKQLYHQVLKSTTPSTRRLVATSFSYLLRKKGISDPLIKLMLKDLSSVEVEEVAKHGTLHTRKQKVQAARKGTSVRSLLGEEQGGARVFAEGICWALEETCKSIHHRLHSRASAILISTDSQVIEMGLSAHQDSLQRSILISSVLDSLLISIIHHTSADHFEPVLDALTSRATARLATTKPDCGARVTENVPVALETSLQCLATVAGVRNGSRLSPGKKSCLFRILSATLDLLGDDKFKDCDHLSSTTAMLSLNLLSSIKDHSEFLSTPEVRKALDKLFQVQNPPLSIEHVYRLASSLHRLNWTLFDDFLLPKLLAIIPNQLCDPNSRSSSEPTAGLLADVLSTRNTKLSSQLLDPISGKIKDATHVVLDLLSHFHSSSIDAPIEELDSQKMSLKECYDWISISSLLPIDNFAVHHDKIDEWCQRVLTIPTPSGSDVSECLRAKYISDYESGTPINRTMLLSTMLNVARRLCSTGYSRSRTLLLDRLPFIVEIWGWDRGILNTPLKAALLSESHVIRHLTLEILLATSPSASPLEAVLKQCLKIEDTSLLVENARIRQMHIRKLSTMAQANDDSMSSTCVVDITQRILISQLKVHFQPLWEESIKALTDLNAKYHANFWALVWSQLTMCLNDSSEIYFTPRVPLTNDTSEEENHSSISRFTDQPEFRCTNLDKLIDRFSCDFQNLTLTAAFENQSLDSRLDIQSYEGHLVDLLARNRMVTEKYNKLLIEAFFTYCQAKDEDLEQGHLLGRSARSRLRNWLRMFSNTNPKAFYRSQDLRGAFYDLLADPDSDLRALSL
;
A
#
# COMPACT_ATOMS: atom_id res chain seq x y z
N MET A 1 -4.30 32.18 26.57
CA MET A 1 -3.58 33.41 26.15
C MET A 1 -3.66 33.52 24.63
N PRO A 2 -3.99 34.69 24.04
CA PRO A 2 -4.27 34.79 22.61
C PRO A 2 -2.97 34.91 21.80
N LYS A 3 -2.92 34.20 20.67
CA LYS A 3 -1.80 34.14 19.73
C LYS A 3 -1.76 35.40 18.85
N GLN A 4 -0.63 36.10 18.83
CA GLN A 4 -0.34 37.15 17.86
C GLN A 4 0.35 36.54 16.63
N HIS A 5 -0.20 36.84 15.45
CA HIS A 5 0.44 36.64 14.15
C HIS A 5 1.54 37.70 13.95
N LEU A 6 2.76 37.27 13.68
CA LEU A 6 3.80 38.11 13.09
C LEU A 6 4.25 37.48 11.77
N GLY A 7 3.94 38.17 10.67
CA GLY A 7 4.49 37.89 9.36
C GLY A 7 5.92 38.44 9.26
N ALA A 8 6.82 37.68 8.64
CA ALA A 8 8.13 38.15 8.23
C ALA A 8 8.36 37.75 6.77
N GLN A 9 8.61 38.77 5.94
CA GLN A 9 8.94 38.68 4.53
C GLN A 9 10.31 38.02 4.34
N SER A 10 10.41 36.98 3.50
CA SER A 10 11.71 36.40 3.13
C SER A 10 12.37 37.24 2.04
N GLN A 11 13.57 37.74 2.33
CA GLN A 11 14.49 38.27 1.31
C GLN A 11 15.07 37.12 0.48
N GLN A 12 14.92 37.20 -0.84
CA GLN A 12 15.57 36.31 -1.80
C GLN A 12 17.06 36.67 -1.93
N PHE A 13 17.96 35.69 -1.76
CA PHE A 13 19.33 35.75 -2.26
C PHE A 13 19.44 34.97 -3.58
N SER A 14 20.20 35.54 -4.51
CA SER A 14 20.45 35.00 -5.85
C SER A 14 21.79 34.25 -5.93
N GLY A 15 21.78 33.13 -6.65
CA GLY A 15 22.96 32.56 -7.32
C GLY A 15 23.58 31.31 -6.69
N VAL A 16 23.42 30.17 -7.38
CA VAL A 16 24.38 29.06 -7.66
C VAL A 16 23.55 27.77 -7.93
N PRO A 17 23.83 27.00 -9.01
CA PRO A 17 22.98 25.90 -9.44
C PRO A 17 23.24 24.63 -8.62
N SER A 18 22.21 24.12 -7.94
CA SER A 18 22.25 22.85 -7.20
C SER A 18 21.88 21.67 -8.09
N THR A 19 22.83 20.76 -8.28
CA THR A 19 22.59 19.38 -8.66
C THR A 19 22.15 18.61 -7.40
N SER A 20 20.84 18.44 -7.18
CA SER A 20 20.34 17.56 -6.13
C SER A 20 19.25 16.64 -6.67
N THR A 21 19.62 15.38 -6.84
CA THR A 21 18.71 14.24 -6.95
C THR A 21 18.09 13.98 -5.58
N SER A 22 17.00 14.68 -5.25
CA SER A 22 16.04 14.23 -4.24
C SER A 22 14.65 14.22 -4.88
N ARG A 23 13.94 13.10 -4.73
CA ARG A 23 12.55 12.94 -5.18
C ARG A 23 11.60 13.62 -4.18
N ASP A 24 11.78 14.91 -3.96
CA ASP A 24 10.69 15.73 -3.44
C ASP A 24 9.93 16.25 -4.65
N THR A 25 8.82 15.57 -4.98
CA THR A 25 7.87 16.16 -5.92
C THR A 25 7.38 17.48 -5.28
N PRO A 26 7.65 18.64 -5.89
CA PRO A 26 7.20 19.91 -5.33
C PRO A 26 5.68 19.86 -5.21
N ALA A 27 5.16 20.52 -4.16
CA ALA A 27 3.73 20.70 -3.94
C ALA A 27 3.05 21.00 -5.29
N LYS A 28 2.18 20.10 -5.74
CA LYS A 28 1.45 20.27 -7.00
C LYS A 28 0.77 21.63 -6.90
N ARG A 29 1.26 22.59 -7.69
CA ARG A 29 0.56 23.87 -7.88
C ARG A 29 -0.91 23.55 -8.15
N PRO A 30 -1.86 24.30 -7.57
CA PRO A 30 -3.27 24.08 -7.83
C PRO A 30 -3.48 23.96 -9.33
N ARG A 31 -4.16 22.90 -9.78
CA ARG A 31 -4.37 22.58 -11.20
C ARG A 31 -5.03 23.73 -11.99
N ASP A 32 -5.55 24.72 -11.26
CA ASP A 32 -6.30 25.88 -11.74
C ASP A 32 -5.45 27.15 -11.92
N GLU A 33 -4.12 27.11 -11.75
CA GLU A 33 -3.28 28.17 -12.32
C GLU A 33 -3.28 28.01 -13.85
N PHE A 34 -4.31 28.60 -14.46
CA PHE A 34 -4.46 28.75 -15.91
C PHE A 34 -3.30 29.57 -16.44
N ILE A 35 -2.27 28.89 -16.96
CA ILE A 35 -1.31 29.52 -17.86
C ILE A 35 -2.05 29.68 -19.19
N ASP A 36 -2.43 30.93 -19.50
CA ASP A 36 -3.12 31.32 -20.73
C ASP A 36 -2.18 31.18 -21.93
N THR A 37 -2.02 29.96 -22.41
CA THR A 37 -1.26 29.63 -23.63
C THR A 37 -2.19 28.90 -24.59
N ARG A 38 -2.23 29.38 -25.84
CA ARG A 38 -3.07 28.80 -26.91
C ARG A 38 -2.80 27.31 -27.14
N PHE A 39 -1.55 26.87 -26.97
CA PHE A 39 -1.14 25.47 -27.12
C PHE A 39 -0.57 24.95 -25.82
N ARG A 40 -1.25 23.96 -25.22
CA ARG A 40 -0.80 23.29 -24.00
C ARG A 40 -0.47 21.85 -24.32
N PHE A 41 0.75 21.42 -24.01
CA PHE A 41 1.07 19.99 -24.01
C PHE A 41 0.13 19.29 -23.02
N LYS A 42 -0.69 18.36 -23.54
CA LYS A 42 -1.52 17.46 -22.74
C LYS A 42 -0.95 16.07 -22.95
N SER A 43 -0.46 15.44 -21.88
CA SER A 43 -0.03 14.04 -21.94
C SER A 43 -1.17 13.14 -22.39
N ALA A 44 -0.86 12.00 -23.02
CA ALA A 44 -1.87 11.03 -23.47
C ALA A 44 -2.82 10.63 -22.32
N ALA A 45 -2.29 10.37 -21.12
CA ALA A 45 -3.10 10.09 -19.93
C ALA A 45 -3.98 11.27 -19.49
N SER A 46 -3.56 12.52 -19.71
CA SER A 46 -4.41 13.69 -19.45
C SER A 46 -5.49 13.87 -20.52
N GLN A 47 -5.21 13.48 -21.76
CA GLN A 47 -6.19 13.53 -22.85
C GLN A 47 -7.24 12.43 -22.67
N SER A 48 -6.82 11.19 -22.37
CA SER A 48 -7.72 10.07 -22.09
C SER A 48 -8.65 10.36 -20.91
N LYS A 49 -8.15 10.99 -19.84
CA LYS A 49 -8.98 11.43 -18.71
C LYS A 49 -10.01 12.50 -19.07
N LYS A 50 -9.75 13.31 -20.10
CA LYS A 50 -10.70 14.31 -20.61
C LYS A 50 -11.69 13.74 -21.60
N LEU A 51 -11.31 12.63 -22.26
CA LEU A 51 -12.16 11.93 -23.19
C LEU A 51 -13.27 11.23 -22.38
N LYS A 52 -14.47 11.79 -22.45
CA LYS A 52 -15.70 11.15 -21.98
C LYS A 52 -16.53 10.83 -23.21
N PRO A 53 -17.00 9.58 -23.38
CA PRO A 53 -17.88 9.23 -24.48
C PRO A 53 -19.24 9.90 -24.23
N ASN A 54 -19.40 11.13 -24.71
CA ASN A 54 -20.70 11.78 -24.76
C ASN A 54 -21.37 11.41 -26.08
N LEU A 55 -21.92 10.20 -26.14
CA LEU A 55 -22.67 9.73 -27.31
C LEU A 55 -23.80 10.71 -27.68
N SER A 56 -24.45 11.33 -26.70
CA SER A 56 -25.46 12.37 -26.96
C SER A 56 -24.89 13.61 -27.64
N THR A 57 -23.66 14.02 -27.30
CA THR A 57 -23.00 15.15 -27.97
C THR A 57 -22.62 14.77 -29.39
N ILE A 58 -22.10 13.55 -29.61
CA ILE A 58 -21.76 13.03 -30.94
C ILE A 58 -23.01 12.98 -31.83
N VAL A 59 -24.11 12.41 -31.34
CA VAL A 59 -25.41 12.38 -32.02
C VAL A 59 -25.91 13.80 -32.32
N SER A 60 -25.77 14.75 -31.38
CA SER A 60 -26.19 16.15 -31.60
C SER A 60 -25.27 16.94 -32.54
N SER A 61 -23.99 16.57 -32.67
CA SER A 61 -23.01 17.27 -33.50
C SER A 61 -22.98 16.80 -34.95
N HIS A 62 -23.48 15.59 -35.22
CA HIS A 62 -23.70 15.11 -36.58
C HIS A 62 -25.16 15.39 -36.95
N SER A 63 -25.40 16.49 -37.65
CA SER A 63 -26.75 16.86 -38.11
C SER A 63 -27.43 15.78 -38.96
N GLY A 64 -26.66 14.89 -39.60
CA GLY A 64 -27.17 13.73 -40.35
C GLY A 64 -27.55 12.51 -39.49
N LEU A 65 -27.25 12.51 -38.17
CA LEU A 65 -27.73 11.50 -37.21
C LEU A 65 -28.97 11.97 -36.44
N SER A 66 -29.38 13.23 -36.63
CA SER A 66 -30.62 13.76 -36.05
C SER A 66 -31.80 13.25 -36.89
N LEU A 67 -32.25 12.03 -36.61
CA LEU A 67 -33.40 11.37 -37.24
C LEU A 67 -34.65 12.26 -37.34
N GLU A 68 -34.79 13.26 -36.46
CA GLU A 68 -35.96 14.14 -36.38
C GLU A 68 -36.03 15.26 -37.44
N LEU A 69 -35.05 15.44 -38.35
CA LEU A 69 -35.05 16.55 -39.32
C LEU A 69 -35.02 16.17 -40.81
N GLU A 70 -34.90 14.88 -41.16
CA GLU A 70 -34.73 14.44 -42.57
C GLU A 70 -35.85 13.55 -43.13
N ASP A 71 -37.12 13.77 -42.74
CA ASP A 71 -38.33 13.23 -43.41
C ASP A 71 -38.48 13.66 -44.91
N LYS A 72 -37.43 14.21 -45.53
CA LYS A 72 -37.44 14.66 -46.94
C LYS A 72 -36.40 13.99 -47.83
N LYS A 73 -35.57 13.08 -47.31
CA LYS A 73 -34.58 12.32 -48.09
C LYS A 73 -34.57 10.83 -47.73
N GLU A 74 -35.74 10.18 -47.77
CA GLU A 74 -35.95 8.78 -47.35
C GLU A 74 -35.17 7.69 -48.15
N HIS A 75 -34.24 8.03 -49.04
CA HIS A 75 -33.58 7.06 -49.95
C HIS A 75 -32.05 7.19 -50.07
N GLU A 76 -31.39 8.10 -49.35
CA GLU A 76 -29.92 8.19 -49.37
C GLU A 76 -29.33 7.28 -48.29
N CYS A 77 -28.47 6.33 -48.68
CA CYS A 77 -27.73 5.46 -47.76
C CYS A 77 -26.77 6.31 -46.91
N HIS A 78 -26.98 6.34 -45.59
CA HIS A 78 -26.18 7.15 -44.66
C HIS A 78 -24.71 6.78 -44.71
N PHE A 79 -24.39 5.48 -44.83
CA PHE A 79 -23.04 4.99 -45.01
C PHE A 79 -22.35 5.56 -46.25
N THR A 80 -23.07 5.68 -47.37
CA THR A 80 -22.50 6.27 -48.60
C THR A 80 -22.14 7.74 -48.37
N SER A 81 -23.03 8.50 -47.74
CA SER A 81 -22.83 9.92 -47.47
C SER A 81 -21.64 10.15 -46.52
N THR A 82 -21.52 9.34 -45.46
CA THR A 82 -20.38 9.43 -44.54
C THR A 82 -19.09 8.92 -45.18
N LEU A 83 -19.12 7.89 -46.03
CA LEU A 83 -17.95 7.43 -46.79
C LEU A 83 -17.41 8.52 -47.70
N GLN A 84 -18.29 9.23 -48.39
CA GLN A 84 -17.92 10.38 -49.22
C GLN A 84 -17.32 11.51 -48.37
N THR A 85 -17.93 11.84 -47.24
CA THR A 85 -17.41 12.87 -46.32
C THR A 85 -16.03 12.49 -45.78
N ALA A 86 -15.88 11.26 -45.28
CA ALA A 86 -14.61 10.72 -44.78
C ALA A 86 -13.53 10.65 -45.87
N SER A 87 -13.91 10.47 -47.15
CA SER A 87 -12.97 10.53 -48.28
C SER A 87 -12.38 11.91 -48.54
N LEU A 88 -13.12 12.97 -48.19
CA LEU A 88 -12.63 14.35 -48.26
C LEU A 88 -11.72 14.66 -47.07
N ASP A 89 -12.07 14.14 -45.89
CA ASP A 89 -11.37 14.45 -44.63
C ASP A 89 -10.11 13.58 -44.41
N ASN A 90 -10.10 12.33 -44.88
CA ASN A 90 -9.00 11.38 -44.68
C ASN A 90 -8.35 10.94 -46.00
N LEU A 91 -7.15 11.45 -46.23
CA LEU A 91 -6.34 11.16 -47.41
C LEU A 91 -5.25 10.11 -47.19
N SER A 92 -5.27 9.40 -46.06
CA SER A 92 -4.27 8.37 -45.75
C SER A 92 -4.33 7.20 -46.73
N ILE A 93 -3.18 6.57 -47.00
CA ILE A 93 -3.07 5.46 -47.95
C ILE A 93 -3.95 4.26 -47.54
N PRO A 94 -4.00 3.83 -46.26
CA PRO A 94 -4.87 2.73 -45.84
C PRO A 94 -6.35 3.06 -46.05
N PHE A 95 -6.79 4.28 -45.70
CA PHE A 95 -8.17 4.70 -45.92
C PHE A 95 -8.52 4.78 -47.41
N ARG A 96 -7.62 5.29 -48.27
CA ARG A 96 -7.83 5.29 -49.73
C ARG A 96 -7.94 3.88 -50.31
N ARG A 97 -7.18 2.91 -49.77
CA ARG A 97 -7.29 1.50 -50.17
C ARG A 97 -8.66 0.96 -49.75
N LEU A 98 -9.05 1.15 -48.49
CA LEU A 98 -10.38 0.78 -47.99
C LEU A 98 -11.48 1.39 -48.86
N HIS A 99 -11.47 2.70 -49.07
CA HIS A 99 -12.44 3.43 -49.86
C HIS A 99 -12.55 2.87 -51.29
N ARG A 100 -11.43 2.57 -51.97
CA ARG A 100 -11.46 1.95 -53.31
C ARG A 100 -12.11 0.58 -53.33
N THR A 101 -11.95 -0.19 -52.25
CA THR A 101 -12.55 -1.52 -52.09
C THR A 101 -14.05 -1.43 -51.83
N ILE A 102 -14.49 -0.55 -50.91
CA ILE A 102 -15.87 -0.53 -50.44
C ILE A 102 -16.79 0.43 -51.22
N GLU A 103 -16.29 1.56 -51.75
CA GLU A 103 -17.11 2.53 -52.49
C GLU A 103 -18.00 1.92 -53.59
N PRO A 104 -17.51 1.03 -54.47
CA PRO A 104 -18.35 0.51 -55.56
C PRO A 104 -19.47 -0.41 -55.06
N ILE A 105 -19.27 -1.08 -53.92
CA ILE A 105 -20.22 -2.05 -53.33
C ILE A 105 -21.12 -1.42 -52.27
N THR A 106 -20.94 -0.14 -51.92
CA THR A 106 -21.75 0.56 -50.93
C THR A 106 -22.46 1.79 -51.48
N ARG A 107 -22.71 1.87 -52.80
CA ARG A 107 -23.37 3.04 -53.43
C ARG A 107 -24.85 3.19 -53.12
N SER A 108 -25.49 2.12 -52.67
CA SER A 108 -26.90 2.09 -52.31
C SER A 108 -27.13 1.13 -51.16
N LEU A 109 -28.22 1.33 -50.42
CA LEU A 109 -28.59 0.48 -49.29
C LEU A 109 -28.74 -1.00 -49.67
N PRO A 110 -29.39 -1.39 -50.79
CA PRO A 110 -29.47 -2.80 -51.20
C PRO A 110 -28.12 -3.44 -51.51
N LEU A 111 -27.19 -2.69 -52.12
CA LEU A 111 -25.82 -3.18 -52.38
C LEU A 111 -25.05 -3.34 -51.07
N LEU A 112 -25.20 -2.39 -50.15
CA LEU A 112 -24.60 -2.47 -48.82
C LEU A 112 -25.08 -3.71 -48.05
N ILE A 113 -26.38 -3.99 -48.06
CA ILE A 113 -26.97 -5.18 -47.41
C ILE A 113 -26.45 -6.47 -48.08
N HIS A 114 -26.44 -6.52 -49.42
CA HIS A 114 -25.96 -7.68 -50.17
C HIS A 114 -24.47 -7.98 -49.91
N HIS A 115 -23.64 -6.95 -49.76
CA HIS A 115 -22.19 -7.06 -49.56
C HIS A 115 -21.73 -6.81 -48.12
N GLN A 116 -22.64 -6.88 -47.13
CA GLN A 116 -22.36 -6.48 -45.75
C GLN A 116 -21.12 -7.16 -45.15
N GLU A 117 -20.93 -8.46 -45.40
CA GLU A 117 -19.79 -9.23 -44.88
C GLU A 117 -18.47 -8.76 -45.51
N GLN A 118 -18.47 -8.49 -46.82
CA GLN A 118 -17.28 -8.01 -47.53
C GLN A 118 -16.89 -6.60 -47.08
N VAL A 119 -17.87 -5.74 -46.83
CA VAL A 119 -17.65 -4.37 -46.32
C VAL A 119 -17.10 -4.41 -44.90
N VAL A 120 -17.69 -5.22 -44.02
CA VAL A 120 -17.22 -5.40 -42.64
C VAL A 120 -15.80 -5.97 -42.64
N HIS A 121 -15.54 -7.05 -43.39
CA HIS A 121 -14.21 -7.64 -43.49
C HIS A 121 -13.16 -6.63 -43.98
N ALA A 122 -13.46 -5.85 -45.02
CA ALA A 122 -12.54 -4.82 -45.52
C ALA A 122 -12.24 -3.74 -44.47
N CYS A 123 -13.24 -3.30 -43.71
CA CYS A 123 -13.06 -2.37 -42.59
C CYS A 123 -12.18 -2.98 -41.48
N CYS A 124 -12.40 -4.25 -41.13
CA CYS A 124 -11.60 -5.00 -40.16
C CYS A 124 -10.14 -5.12 -40.61
N GLU A 125 -9.92 -5.53 -41.86
CA GLU A 125 -8.58 -5.66 -42.47
C GLU A 125 -7.82 -4.33 -42.45
N ALA A 126 -8.50 -3.21 -42.75
CA ALA A 126 -7.91 -1.89 -42.68
C ALA A 126 -7.46 -1.49 -41.25
N LEU A 127 -8.20 -1.92 -40.22
CA LEU A 127 -7.83 -1.70 -38.82
C LEU A 127 -6.64 -2.57 -38.39
N ILE A 128 -6.53 -3.79 -38.92
CA ILE A 128 -5.47 -4.76 -38.60
C ILE A 128 -4.14 -4.40 -39.28
N LEU A 129 -4.16 -4.10 -40.58
CA LEU A 129 -2.96 -3.78 -41.38
C LEU A 129 -2.25 -2.49 -40.94
N SER A 130 -2.88 -1.70 -40.05
CA SER A 130 -2.35 -0.46 -39.52
C SER A 130 -1.13 -0.65 -38.59
N ASP A 131 -0.94 -1.84 -37.98
CA ASP A 131 0.17 -2.12 -37.05
C ASP A 131 1.46 -2.64 -37.74
N SER A 132 1.36 -3.23 -38.95
CA SER A 132 2.48 -3.90 -39.62
C SER A 132 3.43 -2.96 -40.38
N ALA A 133 3.01 -1.74 -40.70
CA ALA A 133 3.80 -0.76 -41.47
C ALA A 133 5.11 -0.31 -40.77
N SER A 134 5.35 -0.72 -39.52
CA SER A 134 6.58 -0.41 -38.78
C SER A 134 7.73 -1.40 -39.01
N SER A 135 7.54 -2.53 -39.70
CA SER A 135 8.55 -3.57 -39.84
C SER A 135 9.22 -3.68 -41.23
N SER A 136 8.66 -3.10 -42.29
CA SER A 136 9.12 -3.37 -43.67
C SER A 136 10.16 -2.40 -44.24
N ASP A 137 10.44 -1.26 -43.60
CA ASP A 137 11.42 -0.29 -44.11
C ASP A 137 12.79 -0.47 -43.41
N GLN A 138 13.49 -1.57 -43.72
CA GLN A 138 14.95 -1.59 -43.60
C GLN A 138 15.55 -0.90 -44.84
N PRO A 139 16.40 0.13 -44.69
CA PRO A 139 17.11 0.69 -45.84
C PRO A 139 18.22 -0.30 -46.25
N ASP A 140 18.22 -0.67 -47.53
CA ASP A 140 19.27 -1.45 -48.16
C ASP A 140 20.66 -0.88 -47.85
N GLN A 141 21.43 -1.61 -47.05
CA GLN A 141 22.85 -1.38 -46.86
C GLN A 141 23.62 -1.94 -48.05
N SER A 142 23.69 -1.18 -49.14
CA SER A 142 24.77 -1.37 -50.10
C SER A 142 25.22 -0.02 -50.68
N THR A 143 26.53 0.16 -50.73
CA THR A 143 27.30 1.29 -51.32
C THR A 143 27.40 2.60 -50.54
N LEU A 144 28.43 2.73 -49.69
CA LEU A 144 29.55 3.64 -49.95
C LEU A 144 30.69 3.45 -48.93
N GLY A 145 31.81 2.93 -49.40
CA GLY A 145 33.10 3.08 -48.72
C GLY A 145 33.94 4.10 -49.47
N THR A 146 34.35 5.20 -48.84
CA THR A 146 35.69 5.79 -49.07
C THR A 146 36.14 6.63 -47.86
N ARG A 147 37.35 6.30 -47.42
CA ARG A 147 38.24 6.85 -46.40
C ARG A 147 38.41 8.40 -46.34
N LEU A 148 38.37 8.95 -45.10
CA LEU A 148 39.45 9.61 -44.32
C LEU A 148 39.04 10.90 -43.57
N SER A 149 39.52 10.97 -42.32
CA SER A 149 39.95 12.17 -41.57
C SER A 149 38.92 13.03 -40.79
N SER A 150 39.27 13.24 -39.51
CA SER A 150 38.91 14.32 -38.58
C SER A 150 37.86 14.01 -37.51
N GLY A 151 38.34 14.03 -36.26
CA GLY A 151 37.59 13.71 -35.05
C GLY A 151 36.60 14.78 -34.57
N LYS A 152 35.84 14.37 -33.54
CA LYS A 152 34.96 15.13 -32.63
C LYS A 152 33.53 15.48 -33.12
N THR A 153 32.64 14.48 -33.27
CA THR A 153 31.17 14.74 -33.24
C THR A 153 30.26 13.54 -32.89
N LYS A 154 30.76 12.42 -32.34
CA LYS A 154 29.95 11.20 -32.14
C LYS A 154 28.88 11.24 -31.02
N ARG A 155 28.78 12.30 -30.21
CA ARG A 155 27.83 12.35 -29.07
C ARG A 155 26.45 12.94 -29.42
N ASN A 156 26.30 13.60 -30.58
CA ASN A 156 25.02 14.22 -30.98
C ASN A 156 24.19 13.35 -31.95
N GLU A 157 24.84 12.51 -32.78
CA GLU A 157 24.17 11.69 -33.80
C GLU A 157 23.22 10.64 -33.21
N SER A 158 23.55 10.02 -32.07
CA SER A 158 22.64 9.06 -31.43
C SER A 158 21.36 9.73 -30.90
N SER A 159 21.47 10.98 -30.42
CA SER A 159 20.31 11.74 -29.94
C SER A 159 19.40 12.13 -31.10
N ASP A 160 19.96 12.43 -32.28
CA ASP A 160 19.18 12.87 -33.43
C ASP A 160 18.55 11.71 -34.18
N LEU A 161 19.22 10.55 -34.25
CA LEU A 161 18.62 9.29 -34.72
C LEU A 161 17.47 8.84 -33.81
N GLU A 162 17.63 8.98 -32.49
CA GLU A 162 16.55 8.63 -31.55
C GLU A 162 15.38 9.62 -31.63
N LYS A 163 15.64 10.91 -31.85
CA LYS A 163 14.59 11.91 -32.12
C LYS A 163 13.85 11.63 -33.43
N GLU A 164 14.57 11.25 -34.49
CA GLU A 164 13.99 10.92 -35.79
C GLU A 164 13.16 9.63 -35.73
N ARG A 165 13.65 8.60 -35.04
CA ARG A 165 12.88 7.38 -34.76
C ARG A 165 11.60 7.69 -33.98
N LYS A 166 11.67 8.57 -32.97
CA LYS A 166 10.50 9.06 -32.21
C LYS A 166 9.52 9.84 -33.11
N ARG A 167 10.01 10.69 -34.03
CA ARG A 167 9.16 11.42 -34.98
C ARG A 167 8.40 10.47 -35.92
N ARG A 168 9.08 9.48 -36.49
CA ARG A 168 8.44 8.48 -37.37
C ARG A 168 7.41 7.62 -36.63
N LEU A 169 7.70 7.27 -35.37
CA LEU A 169 6.76 6.51 -34.53
C LEU A 169 5.52 7.34 -34.16
N ILE A 170 5.67 8.65 -33.98
CA ILE A 170 4.55 9.59 -33.79
C ILE A 170 3.73 9.72 -35.08
N GLN A 171 4.38 9.90 -36.24
CA GLN A 171 3.70 10.00 -37.53
C GLN A 171 2.94 8.72 -37.90
N ALA A 172 3.55 7.55 -37.68
CA ALA A 172 2.90 6.26 -37.88
C ALA A 172 1.66 6.14 -36.97
N ARG A 173 1.79 6.49 -35.68
CA ARG A 173 0.68 6.49 -34.73
C ARG A 173 -0.44 7.47 -35.10
N GLU A 174 -0.10 8.66 -35.61
CA GLU A 174 -1.07 9.65 -36.08
C GLU A 174 -1.84 9.13 -37.32
N ALA A 175 -1.16 8.46 -38.25
CA ALA A 175 -1.80 7.83 -39.40
C ALA A 175 -2.73 6.68 -39.00
N VAL A 176 -2.31 5.82 -38.07
CA VAL A 176 -3.14 4.74 -37.51
C VAL A 176 -4.36 5.31 -36.79
N ASN A 177 -4.18 6.35 -35.96
CA ASN A 177 -5.30 7.00 -35.28
C ASN A 177 -6.28 7.65 -36.27
N LEU A 178 -5.80 8.24 -37.38
CA LEU A 178 -6.66 8.87 -38.37
C LEU A 178 -7.50 7.83 -39.14
N VAL A 179 -6.87 6.71 -39.54
CA VAL A 179 -7.58 5.58 -40.17
C VAL A 179 -8.60 4.99 -39.19
N ALA A 180 -8.20 4.71 -37.95
CA ALA A 180 -9.11 4.18 -36.93
C ALA A 180 -10.28 5.13 -36.65
N THR A 181 -10.04 6.45 -36.58
CA THR A 181 -11.11 7.44 -36.37
C THR A 181 -12.09 7.45 -37.55
N SER A 182 -11.59 7.52 -38.79
CA SER A 182 -12.47 7.52 -39.96
C SER A 182 -13.24 6.21 -40.13
N VAL A 183 -12.63 5.06 -39.81
CA VAL A 183 -13.34 3.78 -39.84
C VAL A 183 -14.40 3.71 -38.73
N LEU A 184 -14.13 4.26 -37.54
CA LEU A 184 -15.11 4.40 -36.47
C LEU A 184 -16.27 5.34 -36.84
N ASP A 185 -15.99 6.44 -37.54
CA ASP A 185 -17.01 7.36 -38.05
C ASP A 185 -17.90 6.70 -39.12
N LEU A 186 -17.35 5.77 -39.91
CA LEU A 186 -18.11 4.96 -40.87
C LEU A 186 -18.95 3.86 -40.22
N PHE A 187 -18.61 3.43 -39.01
CA PHE A 187 -19.39 2.40 -38.34
C PHE A 187 -20.77 2.92 -37.90
N VAL A 188 -20.91 4.13 -37.37
CA VAL A 188 -22.23 4.63 -36.91
C VAL A 188 -23.30 4.66 -38.03
N PRO A 189 -23.00 5.13 -39.25
CA PRO A 189 -23.92 5.03 -40.39
C PRO A 189 -24.12 3.59 -40.91
N LEU A 190 -23.06 2.77 -40.91
CA LEU A 190 -23.15 1.34 -41.29
C LEU A 190 -24.14 0.61 -40.39
N ILE A 191 -24.06 0.91 -39.10
CA ILE A 191 -24.94 0.43 -38.03
C ILE A 191 -26.38 0.82 -38.32
N LEU A 192 -26.65 2.11 -38.54
CA LEU A 192 -28.00 2.61 -38.81
C LEU A 192 -28.62 1.98 -40.05
N ASP A 193 -27.86 1.89 -41.15
CA ASP A 193 -28.33 1.35 -42.43
C ASP A 193 -28.57 -0.18 -42.37
N LEU A 194 -27.72 -0.93 -41.66
CA LEU A 194 -27.85 -2.39 -41.54
C LEU A 194 -28.80 -2.85 -40.41
N SER A 195 -29.19 -1.93 -39.51
CA SER A 195 -30.03 -2.21 -38.33
C SER A 195 -31.32 -2.98 -38.68
N THR A 196 -31.99 -2.61 -39.78
CA THR A 196 -33.25 -3.19 -40.22
C THR A 196 -33.09 -4.61 -40.82
N SER A 197 -31.93 -4.93 -41.42
CA SER A 197 -31.63 -6.27 -41.95
C SER A 197 -31.04 -7.23 -40.91
N LEU A 198 -30.33 -6.72 -39.90
CA LEU A 198 -29.75 -7.53 -38.81
C LEU A 198 -30.76 -7.94 -37.73
N LEU A 199 -31.96 -7.35 -37.72
CA LEU A 199 -33.02 -7.61 -36.75
C LEU A 199 -34.03 -8.68 -37.20
N THR A 200 -33.93 -9.21 -38.43
CA THR A 200 -34.67 -10.43 -38.80
C THR A 200 -33.81 -11.65 -38.48
N PRO A 201 -34.17 -12.47 -37.45
CA PRO A 201 -33.43 -13.69 -37.16
C PRO A 201 -33.65 -14.66 -38.32
N SER A 202 -32.71 -14.71 -39.26
CA SER A 202 -32.69 -15.80 -40.23
C SER A 202 -32.41 -17.09 -39.47
N LYS A 203 -33.41 -17.99 -39.42
CA LYS A 203 -33.32 -19.34 -38.84
C LYS A 203 -32.32 -20.27 -39.56
N SER A 204 -31.36 -19.70 -40.28
CA SER A 204 -30.49 -20.38 -41.24
C SER A 204 -29.07 -19.83 -41.07
N THR A 205 -28.33 -20.40 -40.12
CA THR A 205 -27.04 -21.07 -40.37
C THR A 205 -26.42 -21.48 -39.04
N VAL A 206 -26.17 -22.78 -38.92
CA VAL A 206 -25.45 -23.44 -37.83
C VAL A 206 -23.94 -23.15 -37.99
N ASN A 207 -23.31 -22.66 -36.94
CA ASN A 207 -21.88 -22.81 -36.58
C ASN A 207 -20.79 -22.73 -37.67
N ALA A 208 -20.88 -21.84 -38.65
CA ALA A 208 -19.72 -21.48 -39.47
C ALA A 208 -19.01 -20.26 -38.86
N GLY A 209 -17.71 -20.40 -38.57
CA GLY A 209 -16.90 -19.49 -37.75
C GLY A 209 -17.03 -18.02 -38.13
N ARG A 210 -17.67 -17.23 -37.25
CA ARG A 210 -17.62 -15.77 -37.27
C ARG A 210 -16.33 -15.30 -36.60
N CYS A 211 -15.78 -14.20 -37.09
CA CYS A 211 -14.57 -13.63 -36.53
C CYS A 211 -14.87 -13.02 -35.12
N PRO A 212 -14.01 -13.19 -34.10
CA PRO A 212 -14.19 -12.55 -32.79
C PRO A 212 -14.18 -11.01 -32.82
N PHE A 213 -13.51 -10.42 -33.80
CA PHE A 213 -13.57 -8.98 -34.05
C PHE A 213 -14.90 -8.60 -34.73
N GLU A 214 -15.46 -9.45 -35.60
CA GLU A 214 -16.85 -9.29 -36.04
C GLU A 214 -17.83 -9.47 -34.88
N GLU A 215 -17.57 -10.30 -33.87
CA GLU A 215 -18.42 -10.39 -32.67
C GLU A 215 -18.25 -9.17 -31.74
N LEU A 216 -17.03 -8.65 -31.57
CA LEU A 216 -16.74 -7.42 -30.83
C LEU A 216 -17.37 -6.20 -31.49
N LEU A 217 -17.21 -6.13 -32.80
CA LEU A 217 -17.78 -5.10 -33.65
C LEU A 217 -19.28 -5.29 -33.72
N THR A 218 -19.83 -6.49 -33.93
CA THR A 218 -21.28 -6.78 -33.86
C THR A 218 -21.85 -6.40 -32.52
N ALA A 219 -21.17 -6.66 -31.41
CA ALA A 219 -21.59 -6.17 -30.11
C ALA A 219 -21.54 -4.64 -30.02
N LEU A 220 -20.47 -3.96 -30.52
CA LEU A 220 -20.39 -2.49 -30.64
C LEU A 220 -21.45 -1.90 -31.59
N LEU A 221 -21.77 -2.60 -32.68
CA LEU A 221 -22.80 -2.30 -33.67
C LEU A 221 -24.19 -2.47 -33.02
N TYR A 222 -24.39 -3.50 -32.18
CA TYR A 222 -25.60 -3.71 -31.37
C TYR A 222 -25.70 -2.71 -30.20
N PHE A 223 -24.57 -2.31 -29.60
CA PHE A 223 -24.50 -1.32 -28.51
C PHE A 223 -25.05 0.05 -28.94
N ILE A 224 -24.96 0.36 -30.24
CA ILE A 224 -25.41 1.62 -30.85
C ILE A 224 -26.82 1.49 -31.45
N ASN A 225 -27.21 0.34 -32.02
CA ASN A 225 -28.55 0.16 -32.64
C ASN A 225 -29.71 -0.15 -31.66
N LEU A 226 -29.44 -0.70 -30.46
CA LEU A 226 -30.50 -1.07 -29.51
C LEU A 226 -31.20 0.14 -28.84
N THR A 227 -30.82 1.37 -29.18
CA THR A 227 -31.14 2.57 -28.41
C THR A 227 -32.37 3.34 -28.88
N ASP A 228 -32.84 3.11 -30.11
CA ASP A 228 -33.91 3.92 -30.72
C ASP A 228 -35.18 3.12 -31.13
N ASP A 229 -35.11 1.86 -31.58
CA ASP A 229 -36.26 1.24 -32.28
C ASP A 229 -37.18 0.29 -31.49
N LEU A 230 -36.95 0.05 -30.19
CA LEU A 230 -37.81 -0.86 -29.39
C LEU A 230 -38.84 -0.14 -28.49
N THR A 231 -38.95 1.19 -28.55
CA THR A 231 -39.94 1.94 -27.78
C THR A 231 -41.31 2.04 -28.46
N SER A 232 -41.46 1.61 -29.72
CA SER A 232 -42.67 1.86 -30.54
C SER A 232 -43.50 0.63 -30.95
N SER A 233 -43.05 -0.60 -30.69
CA SER A 233 -43.79 -1.82 -31.10
C SER A 233 -44.73 -2.34 -30.00
N SER A 234 -46.00 -1.92 -30.03
CA SER A 234 -47.08 -2.54 -29.25
C SER A 234 -47.45 -3.91 -29.83
N LEU A 235 -46.85 -4.98 -29.33
CA LEU A 235 -47.26 -6.37 -29.62
C LEU A 235 -48.12 -6.95 -28.47
N PRO A 236 -49.02 -7.91 -28.75
CA PRO A 236 -49.98 -8.45 -27.79
C PRO A 236 -49.32 -9.31 -26.69
N PRO A 237 -49.95 -9.42 -25.50
CA PRO A 237 -49.30 -9.89 -24.26
C PRO A 237 -49.02 -11.40 -24.14
N SER A 238 -49.09 -12.22 -25.20
CA SER A 238 -48.90 -13.68 -25.08
C SER A 238 -47.50 -14.22 -25.47
N GLU A 239 -46.55 -13.37 -25.87
CA GLU A 239 -45.17 -13.77 -26.25
C GLU A 239 -44.09 -13.25 -25.29
N VAL A 240 -44.47 -12.85 -24.07
CA VAL A 240 -43.59 -12.11 -23.14
C VAL A 240 -42.50 -13.01 -22.50
N ASP A 241 -42.76 -14.30 -22.30
CA ASP A 241 -41.82 -15.19 -21.61
C ASP A 241 -40.63 -15.61 -22.49
N ASP A 242 -40.85 -15.91 -23.78
CA ASP A 242 -39.76 -16.30 -24.70
C ASP A 242 -38.80 -15.13 -24.99
N GLN A 243 -39.28 -13.89 -25.02
CA GLN A 243 -38.44 -12.71 -25.17
C GLN A 243 -37.53 -12.45 -23.95
N SER A 244 -37.92 -12.90 -22.77
CA SER A 244 -37.12 -12.73 -21.55
C SER A 244 -35.87 -13.61 -21.57
N GLU A 245 -36.01 -14.88 -21.98
CA GLU A 245 -34.88 -15.81 -22.10
C GLU A 245 -33.91 -15.39 -23.21
N GLU A 246 -34.43 -14.98 -24.37
CA GLU A 246 -33.59 -14.52 -25.48
C GLU A 246 -32.78 -13.27 -25.08
N ASN A 247 -33.40 -12.31 -24.40
CA ASN A 247 -32.72 -11.12 -23.90
C ASN A 247 -31.67 -11.47 -22.83
N SER A 248 -31.95 -12.44 -21.95
CA SER A 248 -31.00 -12.94 -20.95
C SER A 248 -29.78 -13.58 -21.61
N GLN A 249 -30.01 -14.42 -22.63
CA GLN A 249 -28.93 -15.07 -23.38
C GLN A 249 -28.08 -14.05 -24.14
N ARG A 250 -28.71 -13.04 -24.75
CA ARG A 250 -28.02 -11.93 -25.41
C ARG A 250 -27.15 -11.14 -24.43
N LEU A 251 -27.64 -10.84 -23.23
CA LEU A 251 -26.85 -10.15 -22.21
C LEU A 251 -25.66 -10.97 -21.72
N LYS A 252 -25.80 -12.30 -21.63
CA LYS A 252 -24.66 -13.19 -21.32
C LYS A 252 -23.58 -13.13 -22.41
N SER A 253 -23.97 -13.16 -23.68
CA SER A 253 -23.04 -13.02 -24.81
C SER A 253 -22.34 -11.66 -24.84
N ILE A 254 -23.07 -10.59 -24.49
CA ILE A 254 -22.47 -9.25 -24.36
C ILE A 254 -21.49 -9.22 -23.17
N TRP A 255 -21.86 -9.83 -22.04
CA TRP A 255 -21.02 -9.88 -20.85
C TRP A 255 -19.72 -10.66 -21.10
N SER A 256 -19.77 -11.81 -21.76
CA SER A 256 -18.59 -12.63 -22.08
C SER A 256 -17.56 -11.88 -22.92
N LEU A 257 -18.02 -10.95 -23.75
CA LEU A 257 -17.15 -10.08 -24.54
C LEU A 257 -16.58 -8.92 -23.70
N VAL A 258 -17.42 -8.25 -22.92
CA VAL A 258 -17.06 -7.04 -22.18
C VAL A 258 -16.16 -7.32 -20.98
N ARG A 259 -16.31 -8.48 -20.32
CA ARG A 259 -15.58 -8.80 -19.07
C ARG A 259 -14.06 -8.69 -19.21
N ASN A 260 -13.48 -9.12 -20.34
CA ASN A 260 -12.03 -9.07 -20.57
C ASN A 260 -11.55 -7.62 -20.73
N ALA A 261 -12.33 -6.81 -21.45
CA ALA A 261 -12.07 -5.38 -21.60
C ALA A 261 -12.25 -4.59 -20.28
N LEU A 262 -13.04 -5.12 -19.34
CA LEU A 262 -13.14 -4.64 -17.96
C LEU A 262 -12.02 -5.15 -17.05
N GLY A 263 -11.14 -6.03 -17.53
CA GLY A 263 -9.96 -6.48 -16.80
C GLY A 263 -10.04 -7.90 -16.24
N ALA A 264 -11.05 -8.70 -16.62
CA ALA A 264 -11.02 -10.14 -16.36
C ALA A 264 -9.77 -10.78 -16.99
N PRO A 265 -9.15 -11.78 -16.36
CA PRO A 265 -8.06 -12.52 -16.96
C PRO A 265 -8.57 -13.25 -18.23
N LEU A 266 -7.73 -13.28 -19.26
CA LEU A 266 -7.98 -14.14 -20.41
C LEU A 266 -7.76 -15.60 -19.97
N PRO A 267 -8.58 -16.56 -20.42
CA PRO A 267 -8.30 -17.97 -20.21
C PRO A 267 -6.91 -18.32 -20.78
N ASP A 268 -6.12 -19.09 -20.02
CA ASP A 268 -4.73 -19.44 -20.37
C ASP A 268 -4.69 -20.33 -21.63
N TYR A 269 -4.63 -19.72 -22.82
CA TYR A 269 -4.49 -20.44 -24.09
C TYR A 269 -3.14 -21.12 -24.29
N GLN A 270 -2.15 -20.90 -23.41
CA GLN A 270 -0.81 -21.50 -23.51
C GLN A 270 -0.78 -23.01 -23.26
N GLU A 271 -1.82 -23.58 -22.65
CA GLU A 271 -1.93 -25.04 -22.52
C GLU A 271 -2.39 -25.70 -23.82
N LEU A 272 -3.17 -25.02 -24.65
CA LEU A 272 -3.63 -25.53 -25.94
C LEU A 272 -2.50 -25.58 -26.99
N THR A 273 -1.54 -24.65 -26.97
CA THR A 273 -0.40 -24.71 -27.91
C THR A 273 0.67 -25.73 -27.53
N LYS A 274 0.64 -26.30 -26.32
CA LYS A 274 1.55 -27.39 -25.91
C LYS A 274 1.01 -28.79 -26.27
N ALA A 275 -0.26 -28.91 -26.63
CA ALA A 275 -0.89 -30.20 -26.90
C ALA A 275 -0.61 -30.74 -28.32
N ASP A 276 -0.25 -29.89 -29.29
CA ASP A 276 -0.11 -30.29 -30.71
C ASP A 276 1.34 -30.50 -31.21
N ASP A 277 2.35 -30.30 -30.36
CA ASP A 277 3.77 -30.57 -30.71
C ASP A 277 4.23 -32.00 -30.35
N ARG A 278 3.31 -32.93 -30.07
CA ARG A 278 3.62 -34.37 -30.08
C ARG A 278 3.58 -34.90 -31.52
N GLY A 279 4.61 -34.56 -32.29
CA GLY A 279 4.99 -35.34 -33.46
C GLY A 279 5.34 -36.78 -33.04
N PRO A 280 4.90 -37.81 -33.80
CA PRO A 280 5.27 -39.18 -33.52
C PRO A 280 6.66 -39.39 -34.10
N ASN A 281 7.71 -39.18 -33.31
CA ASN A 281 9.02 -39.83 -33.47
C ASN A 281 9.84 -39.53 -32.22
N GLY A 282 10.10 -40.57 -31.45
CA GLY A 282 11.00 -40.51 -30.31
C GLY A 282 12.44 -40.35 -30.74
N GLU A 283 13.24 -39.80 -29.85
CA GLU A 283 14.60 -40.24 -29.59
C GLU A 283 14.98 -39.76 -28.19
N ASP A 284 15.57 -40.70 -27.44
CA ASP A 284 15.98 -40.57 -26.06
C ASP A 284 17.05 -39.48 -25.87
N SER A 285 16.95 -38.71 -24.80
CA SER A 285 18.11 -38.02 -24.24
C SER A 285 17.95 -37.84 -22.74
N ASP A 286 18.81 -38.57 -22.04
CA ASP A 286 19.08 -38.52 -20.61
C ASP A 286 19.51 -37.13 -20.16
N SER A 287 18.97 -36.67 -19.03
CA SER A 287 19.66 -35.73 -18.15
C SER A 287 19.12 -35.84 -16.72
N GLU A 288 19.88 -36.59 -15.92
CA GLU A 288 20.32 -36.31 -14.55
C GLU A 288 19.32 -35.69 -13.56
N LEU A 289 18.85 -36.56 -12.65
CA LEU A 289 18.23 -36.21 -11.37
C LEU A 289 19.34 -35.98 -10.34
N GLU A 290 19.35 -34.81 -9.70
CA GLU A 290 20.01 -34.66 -8.39
C GLU A 290 19.03 -35.13 -7.31
N GLU A 291 19.46 -36.18 -6.60
CA GLU A 291 18.92 -36.63 -5.33
C GLU A 291 19.24 -35.59 -4.25
N ASP A 292 18.24 -35.21 -3.45
CA ASP A 292 18.52 -34.84 -2.06
C ASP A 292 17.52 -35.54 -1.14
N THR A 293 18.08 -36.54 -0.47
CA THR A 293 17.52 -37.33 0.62
C THR A 293 17.38 -36.51 1.90
N ASN A 294 16.26 -36.68 2.62
CA ASN A 294 16.12 -36.76 4.10
C ASN A 294 14.59 -36.76 4.38
N GLY A 295 13.91 -37.77 4.93
CA GLY A 295 14.36 -38.93 5.70
C GLY A 295 14.19 -38.70 7.20
N VAL A 296 12.96 -38.59 7.73
CA VAL A 296 12.62 -39.01 9.11
C VAL A 296 11.18 -39.55 9.13
N GLU A 297 11.08 -40.81 9.55
CA GLU A 297 9.87 -41.60 9.85
C GLU A 297 9.23 -41.17 11.19
N GLU A 298 7.90 -41.24 11.29
CA GLU A 298 7.22 -41.77 12.49
C GLU A 298 5.76 -42.18 12.16
N ASP A 299 5.69 -43.42 11.66
CA ASP A 299 4.81 -44.55 11.95
C ASP A 299 3.58 -44.45 12.92
N LEU A 300 2.54 -45.24 12.55
CA LEU A 300 1.43 -45.87 13.31
C LEU A 300 0.13 -45.04 13.58
N VAL A 301 -1.12 -45.51 13.36
CA VAL A 301 -1.73 -46.86 13.15
C VAL A 301 -3.19 -46.73 12.64
N GLU A 302 -3.57 -47.67 11.76
CA GLU A 302 -4.86 -48.41 11.52
C GLU A 302 -6.22 -47.81 11.97
N ASP A 303 -7.40 -48.08 11.38
CA ASP A 303 -7.90 -49.05 10.40
C ASP A 303 -9.35 -48.65 10.06
N SER A 304 -9.88 -49.09 8.90
CA SER A 304 -11.26 -49.61 8.73
C SER A 304 -11.74 -49.49 7.27
N ALA A 305 -11.55 -50.57 6.54
CA ALA A 305 -12.23 -50.87 5.28
C ALA A 305 -13.76 -50.94 5.42
N LYS A 306 -14.50 -50.60 4.35
CA LYS A 306 -15.76 -51.27 3.98
C LYS A 306 -16.19 -51.03 2.53
N SER A 307 -16.12 -52.13 1.80
CA SER A 307 -16.85 -52.59 0.60
C SER A 307 -18.11 -51.85 0.12
N LEU A 308 -18.15 -51.65 -1.21
CA LEU A 308 -19.22 -51.89 -2.21
C LEU A 308 -20.56 -52.49 -1.69
N PRO A 309 -21.73 -52.13 -2.26
CA PRO A 309 -22.14 -52.69 -3.56
C PRO A 309 -23.04 -51.82 -4.48
N GLU A 310 -23.06 -52.19 -5.78
CA GLU A 310 -24.16 -51.91 -6.74
C GLU A 310 -25.52 -52.42 -6.23
N PRO A 311 -26.63 -51.94 -6.80
CA PRO A 311 -27.48 -52.91 -7.52
C PRO A 311 -28.20 -52.39 -8.77
N ALA A 312 -28.61 -53.40 -9.55
CA ALA A 312 -29.33 -53.41 -10.81
C ALA A 312 -30.82 -52.99 -10.74
N GLU A 313 -31.39 -52.85 -11.95
CA GLU A 313 -32.77 -52.58 -12.37
C GLU A 313 -33.87 -53.47 -11.72
N PRO A 314 -35.16 -53.11 -11.88
CA PRO A 314 -35.96 -53.82 -12.88
C PRO A 314 -37.07 -53.03 -13.62
N ILE A 315 -37.18 -53.34 -14.92
CA ILE A 315 -38.35 -53.68 -15.77
C ILE A 315 -39.79 -53.47 -15.20
N HIS A 316 -40.64 -52.76 -15.97
CA HIS A 316 -42.01 -53.20 -16.28
C HIS A 316 -42.53 -52.61 -17.62
N GLU A 317 -42.92 -53.51 -18.53
CA GLU A 317 -43.60 -53.31 -19.81
C GLU A 317 -45.13 -53.15 -19.62
N GLU A 318 -45.78 -52.50 -20.60
CA GLU A 318 -47.02 -52.92 -21.32
C GLU A 318 -47.46 -51.75 -22.25
N THR A 319 -47.09 -51.77 -23.55
CA THR A 319 -47.88 -52.20 -24.74
C THR A 319 -49.19 -51.46 -25.00
N GLU A 320 -49.29 -50.79 -26.16
CA GLU A 320 -50.28 -51.13 -27.19
C GLU A 320 -49.91 -50.57 -28.58
N ASN A 321 -50.09 -51.43 -29.59
CA ASN A 321 -49.68 -51.33 -30.99
C ASN A 321 -50.67 -50.53 -31.86
N ALA A 322 -50.20 -50.02 -33.00
CA ALA A 322 -50.82 -50.33 -34.31
C ALA A 322 -49.92 -49.90 -35.48
N ASP A 323 -49.68 -50.87 -36.35
CA ASP A 323 -49.01 -50.83 -37.66
C ASP A 323 -49.64 -49.83 -38.66
N ILE A 324 -48.91 -49.49 -39.73
CA ILE A 324 -49.32 -49.70 -41.13
C ILE A 324 -48.19 -49.28 -42.10
N ASP A 325 -47.99 -50.17 -43.07
CA ASP A 325 -46.98 -50.25 -44.12
C ASP A 325 -46.88 -49.07 -45.12
N LEU A 326 -45.66 -48.88 -45.63
CA LEU A 326 -45.37 -48.28 -46.95
C LEU A 326 -44.94 -49.39 -47.90
N PRO A 327 -45.36 -49.36 -49.18
CA PRO A 327 -44.37 -49.66 -50.22
C PRO A 327 -44.51 -48.90 -51.56
N GLU A 328 -43.36 -48.85 -52.24
CA GLU A 328 -43.12 -49.07 -53.69
C GLU A 328 -43.38 -48.00 -54.77
N TYR A 329 -42.25 -47.50 -55.32
CA TYR A 329 -41.73 -47.61 -56.71
C TYR A 329 -42.43 -47.05 -57.98
N ASN A 330 -41.53 -46.63 -58.90
CA ASN A 330 -41.60 -46.47 -60.37
C ASN A 330 -42.04 -45.11 -60.94
N GLU A 331 -41.13 -44.32 -61.52
CA GLU A 331 -40.53 -44.41 -62.89
C GLU A 331 -41.45 -43.87 -64.00
N ALA A 332 -41.02 -42.75 -64.63
CA ALA A 332 -41.24 -42.44 -66.04
C ALA A 332 -40.34 -41.25 -66.49
N ASP A 333 -39.29 -41.60 -67.24
CA ASP A 333 -38.52 -40.81 -68.24
C ASP A 333 -39.40 -40.63 -69.53
N PRO A 334 -38.99 -40.10 -70.71
CA PRO A 334 -37.78 -39.35 -71.17
C PRO A 334 -38.04 -38.20 -72.19
N ASN A 335 -36.95 -37.64 -72.75
CA ASN A 335 -36.73 -36.93 -74.03
C ASN A 335 -36.35 -35.42 -73.88
N ASP A 336 -35.33 -34.85 -74.55
CA ASP A 336 -34.51 -35.32 -75.67
C ASP A 336 -33.20 -34.49 -75.86
N GLU A 337 -32.17 -35.17 -76.39
CA GLU A 337 -31.03 -34.77 -77.26
C GLU A 337 -30.32 -33.39 -77.11
N THR A 338 -29.07 -33.27 -76.65
CA THR A 338 -27.71 -33.68 -77.13
C THR A 338 -26.98 -32.79 -78.16
N LYS A 339 -25.69 -32.53 -77.82
CA LYS A 339 -24.45 -32.26 -78.62
C LYS A 339 -23.89 -30.82 -78.57
N GLN A 340 -22.59 -30.56 -78.34
CA GLN A 340 -21.36 -31.36 -78.13
C GLN A 340 -20.19 -30.45 -77.63
N LEU A 341 -19.30 -31.05 -76.79
CA LEU A 341 -17.80 -30.95 -76.64
C LEU A 341 -17.10 -29.57 -76.75
N GLU A 342 -16.07 -29.15 -76.00
CA GLU A 342 -14.97 -29.75 -75.21
C GLU A 342 -14.22 -28.53 -74.57
N THR A 343 -13.80 -28.39 -73.30
CA THR A 343 -12.63 -29.01 -72.61
C THR A 343 -12.36 -28.34 -71.23
N CYS A 344 -11.86 -29.16 -70.28
CA CYS A 344 -10.96 -28.87 -69.13
C CYS A 344 -11.50 -28.37 -67.75
N PRO A 345 -10.83 -28.74 -66.64
CA PRO A 345 -11.47 -29.36 -65.47
C PRO A 345 -11.73 -28.42 -64.28
N VAL A 346 -12.72 -28.80 -63.46
CA VAL A 346 -13.03 -28.19 -62.16
C VAL A 346 -12.49 -29.11 -61.07
N ASP A 347 -11.48 -28.64 -60.34
CA ASP A 347 -11.06 -29.22 -59.07
C ASP A 347 -12.05 -28.80 -57.97
N THR A 348 -12.76 -29.77 -57.41
CA THR A 348 -13.46 -29.65 -56.13
C THR A 348 -12.48 -29.92 -55.00
N ASN A 349 -12.05 -28.87 -54.28
CA ASN A 349 -11.50 -28.98 -52.94
C ASN A 349 -12.27 -28.05 -52.00
N PRO A 350 -12.61 -28.50 -50.77
CA PRO A 350 -13.22 -27.65 -49.77
C PRO A 350 -12.21 -26.58 -49.32
N ILE A 351 -12.69 -25.33 -49.22
CA ILE A 351 -11.93 -24.17 -48.77
C ILE A 351 -11.44 -24.45 -47.33
N SER A 352 -10.14 -24.75 -47.18
CA SER A 352 -9.50 -24.75 -45.87
C SER A 352 -9.53 -23.35 -45.30
N SER A 353 -9.92 -23.19 -44.03
CA SER A 353 -9.83 -21.93 -43.29
C SER A 353 -8.42 -21.35 -43.45
N GLY A 354 -8.33 -20.22 -44.14
CA GLY A 354 -7.05 -19.60 -44.49
C GLY A 354 -6.31 -19.06 -43.26
N PRO A 355 -5.01 -18.78 -43.38
CA PRO A 355 -4.16 -18.26 -42.30
C PRO A 355 -4.67 -16.95 -41.63
N GLY A 356 -5.58 -16.21 -42.26
CA GLY A 356 -6.13 -14.95 -41.73
C GLY A 356 -7.07 -15.09 -40.52
N GLU A 357 -7.80 -16.19 -40.33
CA GLU A 357 -8.71 -16.34 -39.18
C GLU A 357 -7.92 -16.53 -37.86
N PHE A 358 -6.77 -17.21 -37.95
CA PHE A 358 -5.86 -17.45 -36.84
C PHE A 358 -5.17 -16.15 -36.39
N GLU A 359 -4.68 -15.34 -37.33
CA GLU A 359 -4.05 -14.04 -37.04
C GLU A 359 -5.02 -13.08 -36.33
N LEU A 360 -6.31 -13.13 -36.67
CA LEU A 360 -7.32 -12.24 -36.11
C LEU A 360 -7.75 -12.62 -34.68
N LYS A 361 -7.88 -13.92 -34.40
CA LYS A 361 -8.06 -14.43 -33.02
C LYS A 361 -6.88 -14.02 -32.13
N GLN A 362 -5.65 -14.13 -32.64
CA GLN A 362 -4.44 -13.75 -31.92
C GLN A 362 -4.37 -12.25 -31.63
N LEU A 363 -4.77 -11.40 -32.59
CA LEU A 363 -4.75 -9.95 -32.44
C LEU A 363 -5.83 -9.45 -31.46
N TYR A 364 -7.03 -10.03 -31.50
CA TYR A 364 -8.07 -9.80 -30.49
C TYR A 364 -7.58 -10.10 -29.07
N HIS A 365 -6.91 -11.25 -28.89
CA HIS A 365 -6.32 -11.62 -27.60
C HIS A 365 -5.23 -10.64 -27.20
N GLN A 366 -4.40 -10.18 -28.14
CA GLN A 366 -3.33 -9.24 -27.86
C GLN A 366 -3.84 -7.87 -27.40
N VAL A 367 -4.93 -7.36 -27.98
CA VAL A 367 -5.55 -6.08 -27.60
C VAL A 367 -6.21 -6.15 -26.23
N LEU A 368 -6.81 -7.29 -25.87
CA LEU A 368 -7.53 -7.46 -24.60
C LEU A 368 -6.65 -7.99 -23.45
N LYS A 369 -5.44 -8.47 -23.74
CA LYS A 369 -4.52 -9.03 -22.73
C LYS A 369 -4.06 -8.02 -21.69
N SER A 370 -4.01 -6.74 -22.06
CA SER A 370 -3.66 -5.67 -21.15
C SER A 370 -4.67 -4.54 -21.23
N THR A 371 -5.21 -4.14 -20.08
CA THR A 371 -6.10 -2.99 -20.01
C THR A 371 -5.42 -1.86 -19.26
N THR A 372 -5.74 -0.62 -19.62
CA THR A 372 -5.37 0.55 -18.84
C THR A 372 -6.58 1.02 -18.03
N PRO A 373 -6.41 1.77 -16.93
CA PRO A 373 -7.54 2.37 -16.23
C PRO A 373 -8.43 3.25 -17.12
N SER A 374 -7.84 3.88 -18.15
CA SER A 374 -8.60 4.72 -19.10
C SER A 374 -9.46 3.88 -20.04
N THR A 375 -8.94 2.76 -20.56
CA THR A 375 -9.69 1.89 -21.46
C THR A 375 -10.81 1.16 -20.72
N ARG A 376 -10.55 0.67 -19.50
CA ARG A 376 -11.60 0.07 -18.65
C ARG A 376 -12.73 1.05 -18.37
N ARG A 377 -12.40 2.29 -17.99
CA ARG A 377 -13.39 3.35 -17.78
C ARG A 377 -14.20 3.64 -19.03
N LEU A 378 -13.56 3.72 -20.20
CA LEU A 378 -14.23 3.98 -21.48
C LEU A 378 -15.24 2.86 -21.78
N VAL A 379 -14.78 1.61 -21.70
CA VAL A 379 -15.62 0.41 -21.94
C VAL A 379 -16.76 0.35 -20.93
N ALA A 380 -16.47 0.57 -19.65
CA ALA A 380 -17.48 0.64 -18.60
C ALA A 380 -18.51 1.75 -18.86
N THR A 381 -18.09 2.92 -19.34
CA THR A 381 -19.00 4.02 -19.68
C THR A 381 -19.91 3.64 -20.85
N SER A 382 -19.35 3.02 -21.90
CA SER A 382 -20.15 2.52 -23.03
C SER A 382 -21.13 1.43 -22.60
N PHE A 383 -20.66 0.44 -21.82
CA PHE A 383 -21.49 -0.64 -21.31
C PHE A 383 -22.62 -0.10 -20.41
N SER A 384 -22.30 0.83 -19.50
CA SER A 384 -23.28 1.47 -18.62
C SER A 384 -24.41 2.19 -19.36
N TYR A 385 -24.14 2.75 -20.55
CA TYR A 385 -25.17 3.36 -21.39
C TYR A 385 -26.19 2.31 -21.86
N LEU A 386 -25.73 1.13 -22.29
CA LEU A 386 -26.61 0.00 -22.63
C LEU A 386 -27.41 -0.47 -21.41
N LEU A 387 -26.75 -0.59 -20.25
CA LEU A 387 -27.41 -0.97 -19.00
C LEU A 387 -28.50 0.03 -18.59
N ARG A 388 -28.32 1.33 -18.86
CA ARG A 388 -29.35 2.34 -18.59
C ARG A 388 -30.55 2.20 -19.53
N LYS A 389 -30.30 1.99 -20.83
CA LYS A 389 -31.34 1.91 -21.87
C LYS A 389 -32.18 0.64 -21.78
N LYS A 390 -31.55 -0.53 -21.63
CA LYS A 390 -32.26 -1.81 -21.48
C LYS A 390 -32.79 -2.04 -20.07
N GLY A 391 -32.21 -1.32 -19.12
CA GLY A 391 -32.44 -1.56 -17.71
C GLY A 391 -31.56 -2.68 -17.19
N ILE A 392 -30.73 -2.36 -16.21
CA ILE A 392 -29.99 -3.40 -15.50
C ILE A 392 -31.01 -4.32 -14.81
N SER A 393 -30.86 -5.61 -15.05
CA SER A 393 -31.65 -6.66 -14.41
C SER A 393 -30.82 -7.26 -13.27
N ASP A 394 -31.49 -7.66 -12.19
CA ASP A 394 -30.84 -8.35 -11.06
C ASP A 394 -30.01 -9.57 -11.49
N PRO A 395 -30.47 -10.41 -12.47
CA PRO A 395 -29.66 -11.51 -12.99
C PRO A 395 -28.32 -11.09 -13.59
N LEU A 396 -28.23 -9.91 -14.21
CA LEU A 396 -26.97 -9.45 -14.79
C LEU A 396 -25.99 -8.99 -13.71
N ILE A 397 -26.46 -8.26 -12.69
CA ILE A 397 -25.61 -7.89 -11.55
C ILE A 397 -25.11 -9.15 -10.84
N LYS A 398 -26.00 -10.13 -10.64
CA LYS A 398 -25.66 -11.46 -10.12
C LYS A 398 -24.58 -12.15 -10.96
N LEU A 399 -24.74 -12.15 -12.28
CA LEU A 399 -23.77 -12.72 -13.21
C LEU A 399 -22.40 -12.04 -13.07
N MET A 400 -22.36 -10.70 -13.07
CA MET A 400 -21.13 -9.92 -12.98
C MET A 400 -20.36 -10.21 -11.68
N LEU A 401 -21.06 -10.28 -10.55
CA LEU A 401 -20.42 -10.52 -9.26
C LEU A 401 -20.05 -11.98 -9.02
N LYS A 402 -20.88 -12.93 -9.48
CA LYS A 402 -20.54 -14.36 -9.45
C LYS A 402 -19.28 -14.63 -10.29
N ASP A 403 -19.18 -13.97 -11.43
CA ASP A 403 -18.03 -14.07 -12.30
C ASP A 403 -16.75 -13.49 -11.66
N LEU A 404 -16.87 -12.34 -10.98
CA LEU A 404 -15.78 -11.81 -10.17
C LEU A 404 -15.34 -12.79 -9.08
N SER A 405 -16.30 -13.44 -8.40
CA SER A 405 -16.01 -14.46 -7.39
C SER A 405 -15.23 -15.63 -7.98
N SER A 406 -15.60 -16.12 -9.17
CA SER A 406 -14.89 -17.21 -9.86
C SER A 406 -13.43 -16.82 -10.13
N VAL A 407 -13.23 -15.62 -10.69
CA VAL A 407 -11.90 -15.09 -11.00
C VAL A 407 -11.06 -14.91 -9.73
N GLU A 408 -11.66 -14.48 -8.62
CA GLU A 408 -10.98 -14.36 -7.33
C GLU A 408 -10.53 -15.72 -6.80
N VAL A 409 -11.43 -16.71 -6.79
CA VAL A 409 -11.14 -18.09 -6.34
C VAL A 409 -10.06 -18.73 -7.20
N GLU A 410 -10.13 -18.58 -8.52
CA GLU A 410 -9.12 -19.10 -9.46
C GLU A 410 -7.74 -18.45 -9.23
N GLU A 411 -7.68 -17.13 -9.01
CA GLU A 411 -6.42 -16.42 -8.76
C GLU A 411 -5.79 -16.83 -7.41
N VAL A 412 -6.61 -16.98 -6.35
CA VAL A 412 -6.15 -17.47 -5.05
C VAL A 412 -5.71 -18.93 -5.14
N ALA A 413 -6.46 -19.80 -5.83
CA ALA A 413 -6.07 -21.19 -6.02
C ALA A 413 -4.74 -21.32 -6.78
N LYS A 414 -4.51 -20.49 -7.80
CA LYS A 414 -3.27 -20.50 -8.61
C LYS A 414 -2.06 -19.96 -7.86
N HIS A 415 -2.25 -19.03 -6.92
CA HIS A 415 -1.15 -18.23 -6.36
C HIS A 415 -1.05 -18.23 -4.83
N GLY A 416 -1.95 -18.93 -4.13
CA GLY A 416 -2.08 -18.91 -2.67
C GLY A 416 -2.67 -17.62 -2.10
N THR A 417 -2.47 -16.47 -2.77
CA THR A 417 -2.98 -15.16 -2.34
C THR A 417 -3.38 -14.27 -3.53
N LEU A 418 -4.21 -13.26 -3.25
CA LEU A 418 -4.55 -12.23 -4.24
C LEU A 418 -3.36 -11.31 -4.49
N HIS A 419 -2.73 -11.46 -5.66
CA HIS A 419 -1.60 -10.65 -6.10
C HIS A 419 -1.84 -9.15 -5.92
N THR A 420 -0.85 -8.46 -5.35
CA THR A 420 -0.92 -7.00 -5.26
C THR A 420 -0.72 -6.35 -6.62
N ARG A 421 -1.40 -5.23 -6.87
CA ARG A 421 -1.27 -4.45 -8.11
C ARG A 421 0.19 -4.01 -8.38
N LYS A 422 0.98 -3.78 -7.33
CA LYS A 422 2.38 -3.34 -7.41
C LYS A 422 3.35 -4.45 -7.84
N GLN A 423 3.17 -5.67 -7.34
CA GLN A 423 4.03 -6.81 -7.69
C GLN A 423 3.93 -7.11 -9.20
N LYS A 424 2.74 -7.04 -9.80
CA LYS A 424 2.57 -7.22 -11.26
C LYS A 424 3.29 -6.15 -12.10
N VAL A 425 3.29 -4.89 -11.66
CA VAL A 425 4.02 -3.79 -12.34
C VAL A 425 5.54 -3.95 -12.22
N GLN A 426 6.05 -4.47 -11.09
CA GLN A 426 7.47 -4.70 -10.92
C GLN A 426 7.98 -5.94 -11.67
N ALA A 427 7.21 -7.04 -11.69
CA ALA A 427 7.52 -8.21 -12.49
C ALA A 427 7.63 -7.86 -13.99
N ALA A 428 6.71 -7.04 -14.50
CA ALA A 428 6.76 -6.53 -15.88
C ALA A 428 7.99 -5.63 -16.17
N ARG A 429 8.54 -4.95 -15.15
CA ARG A 429 9.74 -4.10 -15.29
C ARG A 429 11.05 -4.85 -15.19
N LYS A 430 11.09 -6.01 -14.53
CA LYS A 430 12.28 -6.88 -14.48
C LYS A 430 12.49 -7.66 -15.80
N GLY A 431 11.45 -7.76 -16.63
CA GLY A 431 11.56 -8.23 -18.02
C GLY A 431 12.02 -7.12 -18.99
N THR A 432 12.98 -7.44 -19.86
CA THR A 432 13.81 -6.58 -20.73
C THR A 432 13.10 -5.67 -21.78
N SER A 433 11.79 -5.42 -21.70
CA SER A 433 11.08 -4.60 -22.69
C SER A 433 10.76 -3.20 -22.17
N VAL A 434 11.55 -2.22 -22.62
CA VAL A 434 11.39 -0.76 -22.39
C VAL A 434 10.07 -0.19 -22.97
N ARG A 435 9.18 -1.03 -23.52
CA ARG A 435 8.00 -0.59 -24.30
C ARG A 435 6.73 -0.29 -23.48
N SER A 436 6.65 -0.68 -22.20
CA SER A 436 5.47 -0.41 -21.35
C SER A 436 5.49 1.04 -20.79
N LEU A 437 5.27 2.03 -21.67
CA LEU A 437 5.26 3.45 -21.30
C LEU A 437 3.89 3.96 -20.85
N LEU A 438 2.82 3.15 -20.92
CA LEU A 438 1.42 3.61 -20.76
C LEU A 438 0.64 3.03 -19.56
N GLY A 439 1.28 2.27 -18.67
CA GLY A 439 0.60 1.74 -17.48
C GLY A 439 -0.42 0.66 -17.81
N GLU A 440 -0.06 -0.20 -18.76
CA GLU A 440 -0.78 -1.44 -19.08
C GLU A 440 -0.77 -2.38 -17.87
N GLU A 441 -1.94 -2.86 -17.50
CA GLU A 441 -2.14 -3.81 -16.41
C GLU A 441 -2.64 -5.13 -16.99
N GLN A 442 -1.98 -6.22 -16.61
CA GLN A 442 -2.48 -7.56 -16.90
C GLN A 442 -3.79 -7.78 -16.14
N GLY A 443 -4.72 -8.51 -16.75
CA GLY A 443 -5.98 -8.90 -16.13
C GLY A 443 -5.79 -9.61 -14.79
N GLY A 444 -6.79 -9.52 -13.93
CA GLY A 444 -6.80 -10.15 -12.61
C GLY A 444 -7.98 -9.68 -11.78
N ALA A 445 -8.28 -10.37 -10.68
CA ALA A 445 -9.48 -10.17 -9.88
C ALA A 445 -9.65 -8.72 -9.42
N ARG A 446 -8.57 -8.07 -8.94
CA ARG A 446 -8.60 -6.66 -8.51
C ARG A 446 -8.85 -5.68 -9.67
N VAL A 447 -8.28 -5.96 -10.84
CA VAL A 447 -8.43 -5.12 -12.04
C VAL A 447 -9.86 -5.26 -12.59
N PHE A 448 -10.39 -6.47 -12.56
CA PHE A 448 -11.75 -6.78 -12.96
C PHE A 448 -12.79 -6.17 -12.02
N ALA A 449 -12.57 -6.23 -10.70
CA ALA A 449 -13.39 -5.54 -9.69
C ALA A 449 -13.45 -4.02 -9.96
N GLU A 450 -12.33 -3.40 -10.35
CA GLU A 450 -12.31 -1.99 -10.77
C GLU A 450 -13.15 -1.73 -12.02
N GLY A 451 -13.07 -2.59 -13.03
CA GLY A 451 -13.90 -2.48 -14.23
C GLY A 451 -15.39 -2.63 -13.95
N ILE A 452 -15.78 -3.62 -13.13
CA ILE A 452 -17.17 -3.81 -12.66
C ILE A 452 -17.66 -2.58 -11.90
N CYS A 453 -16.84 -2.05 -10.99
CA CYS A 453 -17.19 -0.87 -10.21
C CYS A 453 -17.42 0.35 -11.10
N TRP A 454 -16.57 0.60 -12.10
CA TRP A 454 -16.78 1.66 -13.10
C TRP A 454 -18.09 1.46 -13.88
N ALA A 455 -18.41 0.23 -14.27
CA ALA A 455 -19.62 -0.06 -15.05
C ALA A 455 -20.87 0.26 -14.23
N LEU A 456 -20.97 -0.25 -13.00
CA LEU A 456 -22.09 0.01 -12.10
C LEU A 456 -22.20 1.49 -11.73
N GLU A 457 -21.07 2.15 -11.49
CA GLU A 457 -21.01 3.56 -11.14
C GLU A 457 -21.57 4.45 -12.27
N GLU A 458 -21.09 4.28 -13.50
CA GLU A 458 -21.54 5.08 -14.63
C GLU A 458 -23.01 4.78 -15.00
N THR A 459 -23.54 3.59 -14.67
CA THR A 459 -24.97 3.29 -14.81
C THR A 459 -25.81 4.07 -13.82
N CYS A 460 -25.31 4.32 -12.61
CA CYS A 460 -26.00 5.08 -11.57
C CYS A 460 -25.97 6.60 -11.83
N LYS A 461 -24.92 7.12 -12.48
CA LYS A 461 -24.74 8.56 -12.71
C LYS A 461 -25.70 9.12 -13.76
N SER A 462 -26.09 10.37 -13.54
CA SER A 462 -26.78 11.23 -14.50
C SER A 462 -26.00 12.54 -14.70
N ILE A 463 -26.57 13.46 -15.47
CA ILE A 463 -25.98 14.77 -15.75
C ILE A 463 -26.08 15.65 -14.49
N HIS A 464 -25.15 16.60 -14.33
CA HIS A 464 -25.17 17.62 -13.27
C HIS A 464 -25.16 17.08 -11.83
N HIS A 465 -24.31 16.09 -11.51
CA HIS A 465 -24.17 15.54 -10.15
C HIS A 465 -25.44 14.88 -9.60
N ARG A 466 -26.36 14.49 -10.49
CA ARG A 466 -27.58 13.76 -10.16
C ARG A 466 -27.40 12.28 -10.37
N LEU A 467 -28.24 11.50 -9.70
CA LEU A 467 -28.38 10.09 -9.97
C LEU A 467 -29.54 9.84 -10.92
N HIS A 468 -29.43 8.74 -11.67
CA HIS A 468 -30.55 8.23 -12.44
C HIS A 468 -31.64 7.71 -11.48
N SER A 469 -32.91 7.74 -11.89
CA SER A 469 -34.04 7.27 -11.05
C SER A 469 -33.90 5.81 -10.61
N ARG A 470 -33.21 5.00 -11.43
CA ARG A 470 -32.92 3.58 -11.14
C ARG A 470 -31.75 3.36 -10.17
N ALA A 471 -30.92 4.37 -9.88
CA ALA A 471 -29.68 4.18 -9.12
C ALA A 471 -29.91 3.49 -7.76
N SER A 472 -30.99 3.85 -7.04
CA SER A 472 -31.36 3.17 -5.79
C SER A 472 -31.63 1.68 -5.99
N ALA A 473 -32.36 1.31 -7.05
CA ALA A 473 -32.66 -0.09 -7.37
C ALA A 473 -31.40 -0.88 -7.73
N ILE A 474 -30.47 -0.28 -8.48
CA ILE A 474 -29.17 -0.90 -8.83
C ILE A 474 -28.38 -1.18 -7.56
N LEU A 475 -28.23 -0.18 -6.68
CA LEU A 475 -27.50 -0.34 -5.42
C LEU A 475 -28.14 -1.37 -4.50
N ILE A 476 -29.47 -1.35 -4.39
CA ILE A 476 -30.26 -2.35 -3.65
C ILE A 476 -30.03 -3.75 -4.22
N SER A 477 -30.00 -3.89 -5.54
CA SER A 477 -29.74 -5.17 -6.20
C SER A 477 -28.33 -5.67 -5.89
N THR A 478 -27.32 -4.81 -6.05
CA THR A 478 -25.92 -5.11 -5.70
C THR A 478 -25.79 -5.53 -4.23
N ASP A 479 -26.38 -4.78 -3.29
CA ASP A 479 -26.40 -5.15 -1.86
C ASP A 479 -27.04 -6.54 -1.62
N SER A 480 -28.14 -6.84 -2.30
CA SER A 480 -28.82 -8.14 -2.15
C SER A 480 -27.94 -9.28 -2.68
N GLN A 481 -27.27 -9.07 -3.81
CA GLN A 481 -26.37 -10.05 -4.41
C GLN A 481 -25.12 -10.28 -3.56
N VAL A 482 -24.51 -9.23 -3.02
CA VAL A 482 -23.37 -9.31 -2.08
C VAL A 482 -23.73 -10.18 -0.88
N ILE A 483 -24.94 -10.04 -0.35
CA ILE A 483 -25.43 -10.85 0.78
C ILE A 483 -25.67 -12.30 0.35
N GLU A 484 -26.36 -12.53 -0.77
CA GLU A 484 -26.61 -13.89 -1.26
C GLU A 484 -25.30 -14.68 -1.44
N MET A 485 -24.27 -14.04 -2.00
CA MET A 485 -22.95 -14.66 -2.17
C MET A 485 -22.20 -14.80 -0.85
N GLY A 486 -22.30 -13.82 0.06
CA GLY A 486 -21.72 -13.92 1.40
C GLY A 486 -22.30 -15.06 2.23
N LEU A 487 -23.61 -15.31 2.09
CA LEU A 487 -24.29 -16.44 2.72
C LEU A 487 -23.87 -17.78 2.12
N SER A 488 -23.70 -17.84 0.79
CA SER A 488 -23.23 -19.05 0.10
C SER A 488 -21.80 -19.40 0.52
N ALA A 489 -20.92 -18.40 0.64
CA ALA A 489 -19.52 -18.60 1.05
C ALA A 489 -19.36 -19.11 2.49
N HIS A 490 -20.28 -18.78 3.41
CA HIS A 490 -20.24 -19.33 4.78
C HIS A 490 -20.51 -20.84 4.84
N GLN A 491 -21.19 -21.41 3.85
CA GLN A 491 -21.49 -22.85 3.82
C GLN A 491 -20.30 -23.69 3.33
N ASP A 492 -19.42 -23.12 2.48
CA ASP A 492 -18.41 -23.89 1.76
C ASP A 492 -17.03 -23.97 2.44
N SER A 493 -16.83 -23.42 3.64
CA SER A 493 -15.54 -23.32 4.37
C SER A 493 -14.38 -22.62 3.63
N LEU A 494 -14.54 -22.39 2.33
CA LEU A 494 -13.65 -21.65 1.46
C LEU A 494 -13.79 -20.14 1.71
N GLN A 495 -12.63 -19.50 1.74
CA GLN A 495 -12.37 -18.10 2.02
C GLN A 495 -13.45 -17.14 1.49
N ARG A 496 -14.05 -16.33 2.39
CA ARG A 496 -15.04 -15.29 2.06
C ARG A 496 -14.46 -14.38 0.97
N SER A 497 -15.13 -14.28 -0.20
CA SER A 497 -14.72 -13.37 -1.27
C SER A 497 -14.61 -11.94 -0.73
N ILE A 498 -13.39 -11.40 -0.78
CA ILE A 498 -13.04 -10.10 -0.18
C ILE A 498 -13.40 -8.98 -1.15
N LEU A 499 -13.33 -9.24 -2.47
CA LEU A 499 -13.51 -8.21 -3.49
C LEU A 499 -14.97 -7.80 -3.67
N ILE A 500 -15.92 -8.71 -3.50
CA ILE A 500 -17.35 -8.47 -3.76
C ILE A 500 -17.93 -7.40 -2.82
N SER A 501 -17.70 -7.51 -1.51
CA SER A 501 -18.12 -6.50 -0.53
C SER A 501 -17.50 -5.12 -0.84
N SER A 502 -16.29 -5.15 -1.38
CA SER A 502 -15.49 -3.96 -1.62
C SER A 502 -15.90 -3.22 -2.89
N VAL A 503 -16.44 -3.94 -3.88
CA VAL A 503 -17.10 -3.34 -5.05
C VAL A 503 -18.30 -2.50 -4.60
N LEU A 504 -19.10 -2.99 -3.65
CA LEU A 504 -20.24 -2.24 -3.11
C LEU A 504 -19.78 -0.99 -2.35
N ASP A 505 -18.78 -1.11 -1.47
CA ASP A 505 -18.21 0.04 -0.75
C ASP A 505 -17.61 1.08 -1.72
N SER A 506 -16.84 0.64 -2.71
CA SER A 506 -16.25 1.50 -3.74
C SER A 506 -17.31 2.22 -4.58
N LEU A 507 -18.38 1.50 -4.95
CA LEU A 507 -19.51 2.06 -5.68
C LEU A 507 -20.21 3.14 -4.85
N LEU A 508 -20.46 2.88 -3.55
CA LEU A 508 -21.03 3.87 -2.63
C LEU A 508 -20.13 5.09 -2.48
N ILE A 509 -18.82 4.91 -2.27
CA ILE A 509 -17.84 5.99 -2.19
C ILE A 509 -17.93 6.88 -3.43
N SER A 510 -17.94 6.28 -4.62
CA SER A 510 -17.93 7.08 -5.85
C SER A 510 -19.26 7.78 -6.13
N ILE A 511 -20.38 7.15 -5.79
CA ILE A 511 -21.71 7.77 -5.88
C ILE A 511 -21.78 9.00 -4.95
N ILE A 512 -21.34 8.88 -3.70
CA ILE A 512 -21.30 10.00 -2.74
C ILE A 512 -20.31 11.09 -3.19
N HIS A 513 -19.22 10.70 -3.85
CA HIS A 513 -18.28 11.64 -4.45
C HIS A 513 -18.90 12.43 -5.60
N HIS A 514 -19.74 11.80 -6.40
CA HIS A 514 -20.40 12.40 -7.54
C HIS A 514 -21.55 13.32 -7.16
N THR A 515 -22.33 12.99 -6.12
CA THR A 515 -23.61 13.64 -5.82
C THR A 515 -23.53 14.79 -4.80
N SER A 516 -24.61 15.58 -4.74
CA SER A 516 -24.94 16.45 -3.60
C SER A 516 -25.75 15.68 -2.53
N ALA A 517 -25.96 16.28 -1.36
CA ALA A 517 -26.74 15.65 -0.28
C ALA A 517 -28.18 15.35 -0.73
N ASP A 518 -28.85 16.34 -1.33
CA ASP A 518 -30.25 16.23 -1.78
C ASP A 518 -30.44 15.15 -2.85
N HIS A 519 -29.47 14.99 -3.75
CA HIS A 519 -29.54 13.99 -4.82
C HIS A 519 -29.14 12.58 -4.37
N PHE A 520 -28.48 12.45 -3.22
CA PHE A 520 -28.15 11.16 -2.61
C PHE A 520 -29.26 10.64 -1.68
N GLU A 521 -30.16 11.53 -1.22
CA GLU A 521 -31.19 11.20 -0.23
C GLU A 521 -32.04 9.96 -0.57
N PRO A 522 -32.55 9.77 -1.81
CA PRO A 522 -33.37 8.60 -2.14
C PRO A 522 -32.61 7.26 -2.04
N VAL A 523 -31.31 7.28 -2.28
CA VAL A 523 -30.44 6.10 -2.11
C VAL A 523 -30.25 5.80 -0.64
N LEU A 524 -30.00 6.84 0.17
CA LEU A 524 -29.84 6.70 1.61
C LEU A 524 -31.13 6.18 2.27
N ASP A 525 -32.29 6.64 1.82
CA ASP A 525 -33.58 6.17 2.34
C ASP A 525 -33.84 4.70 2.02
N ALA A 526 -33.47 4.27 0.81
CA ALA A 526 -33.48 2.87 0.43
C ALA A 526 -32.58 2.01 1.34
N LEU A 527 -31.33 2.43 1.56
CA LEU A 527 -30.37 1.70 2.40
C LEU A 527 -30.80 1.64 3.87
N THR A 528 -31.27 2.76 4.42
CA THR A 528 -31.73 2.85 5.82
C THR A 528 -33.02 2.07 6.06
N SER A 529 -33.97 2.10 5.11
CA SER A 529 -35.20 1.30 5.18
C SER A 529 -34.88 -0.19 5.22
N ARG A 530 -33.92 -0.63 4.40
CA ARG A 530 -33.49 -2.02 4.36
C ARG A 530 -32.72 -2.44 5.61
N ALA A 531 -31.80 -1.62 6.10
CA ALA A 531 -31.10 -1.88 7.36
C ALA A 531 -32.11 -2.00 8.52
N THR A 532 -33.13 -1.13 8.55
CA THR A 532 -34.19 -1.17 9.55
C THR A 532 -35.05 -2.42 9.43
N ALA A 533 -35.43 -2.83 8.21
CA ALA A 533 -36.18 -4.06 7.97
C ALA A 533 -35.40 -5.29 8.40
N ARG A 534 -34.10 -5.38 8.04
CA ARG A 534 -33.22 -6.48 8.47
C ARG A 534 -33.08 -6.52 9.98
N LEU A 535 -32.84 -5.37 10.62
CA LEU A 535 -32.76 -5.27 12.07
C LEU A 535 -34.06 -5.70 12.77
N ALA A 536 -35.22 -5.38 12.19
CA ALA A 536 -36.52 -5.83 12.71
C ALA A 536 -36.68 -7.36 12.59
N THR A 537 -36.23 -7.96 11.49
CA THR A 537 -36.25 -9.43 11.32
C THR A 537 -35.24 -10.16 12.21
N THR A 538 -34.16 -9.49 12.63
CA THR A 538 -33.15 -10.09 13.52
C THR A 538 -33.60 -10.16 14.97
N LYS A 539 -34.60 -9.38 15.39
CA LYS A 539 -35.16 -9.49 16.74
C LYS A 539 -35.94 -10.81 16.84
N PRO A 540 -35.46 -11.82 17.58
CA PRO A 540 -36.13 -13.09 17.64
C PRO A 540 -37.44 -12.95 18.44
N ASP A 541 -38.54 -13.45 17.90
CA ASP A 541 -39.70 -13.79 18.72
C ASP A 541 -39.28 -14.85 19.75
N CYS A 542 -39.72 -14.71 21.00
CA CYS A 542 -39.32 -15.52 22.14
C CYS A 542 -39.41 -17.05 21.86
N GLY A 543 -38.31 -17.66 21.40
CA GLY A 543 -38.17 -19.12 21.30
C GLY A 543 -37.43 -19.67 20.07
N ALA A 544 -37.30 -18.92 18.97
CA ALA A 544 -36.60 -19.41 17.77
C ALA A 544 -35.07 -19.25 17.87
N ARG A 545 -34.30 -20.27 17.48
CA ARG A 545 -32.85 -20.15 17.26
C ARG A 545 -32.61 -19.19 16.09
N VAL A 546 -31.70 -18.24 16.28
CA VAL A 546 -31.29 -17.31 15.23
C VAL A 546 -30.66 -18.14 14.11
N THR A 547 -31.18 -18.02 12.89
CA THR A 547 -30.54 -18.63 11.73
C THR A 547 -29.24 -17.88 11.44
N GLU A 548 -28.14 -18.60 11.23
CA GLU A 548 -26.78 -18.06 11.00
C GLU A 548 -26.70 -17.04 9.85
N ASN A 549 -27.72 -17.02 8.98
CA ASN A 549 -27.80 -16.14 7.81
C ASN A 549 -28.21 -14.69 8.14
N VAL A 550 -28.93 -14.45 9.24
CA VAL A 550 -29.48 -13.10 9.53
C VAL A 550 -28.39 -12.09 9.93
N PRO A 551 -27.37 -12.44 10.74
CA PRO A 551 -26.28 -11.55 11.10
C PRO A 551 -25.51 -10.98 9.90
N VAL A 552 -25.22 -11.80 8.88
CA VAL A 552 -24.44 -11.40 7.68
C VAL A 552 -25.16 -10.32 6.87
N ALA A 553 -26.48 -10.46 6.71
CA ALA A 553 -27.29 -9.50 5.97
C ALA A 553 -27.35 -8.13 6.69
N LEU A 554 -27.46 -8.16 8.02
CA LEU A 554 -27.43 -6.95 8.85
C LEU A 554 -26.04 -6.32 8.86
N GLU A 555 -24.99 -7.12 9.02
CA GLU A 555 -23.58 -6.69 8.96
C GLU A 555 -23.32 -5.93 7.66
N THR A 556 -23.67 -6.50 6.50
CA THR A 556 -23.46 -5.86 5.19
C THR A 556 -24.21 -4.52 5.08
N SER A 557 -25.43 -4.44 5.61
CA SER A 557 -26.17 -3.18 5.67
C SER A 557 -25.49 -2.14 6.55
N LEU A 558 -24.98 -2.53 7.72
CA LEU A 558 -24.30 -1.62 8.64
C LEU A 558 -22.97 -1.15 8.04
N GLN A 559 -22.25 -2.01 7.34
CA GLN A 559 -21.03 -1.66 6.62
C GLN A 559 -21.31 -0.60 5.53
N CYS A 560 -22.38 -0.78 4.74
CA CYS A 560 -22.80 0.24 3.77
C CYS A 560 -23.09 1.58 4.44
N LEU A 561 -23.80 1.58 5.57
CA LEU A 561 -24.10 2.80 6.33
C LEU A 561 -22.83 3.41 6.95
N ALA A 562 -21.86 2.58 7.37
CA ALA A 562 -20.57 3.02 7.87
C ALA A 562 -19.78 3.73 6.78
N THR A 563 -19.71 3.14 5.57
CA THR A 563 -19.10 3.75 4.39
C THR A 563 -19.77 5.10 4.09
N VAL A 564 -21.10 5.17 4.07
CA VAL A 564 -21.84 6.42 3.86
C VAL A 564 -21.48 7.49 4.90
N ALA A 565 -21.39 7.12 6.18
CA ALA A 565 -21.07 8.04 7.27
C ALA A 565 -19.61 8.54 7.22
N GLY A 566 -18.66 7.69 6.80
CA GLY A 566 -17.24 8.03 6.78
C GLY A 566 -16.79 8.80 5.53
N VAL A 567 -17.48 8.64 4.40
CA VAL A 567 -17.13 9.33 3.15
C VAL A 567 -17.35 10.84 3.29
N ARG A 568 -16.30 11.62 3.00
CA ARG A 568 -16.29 13.08 3.09
C ARG A 568 -16.84 13.59 4.44
N ASN A 569 -16.47 12.96 5.56
CA ASN A 569 -16.92 13.32 6.91
C ASN A 569 -18.45 13.36 7.06
N GLY A 570 -19.17 12.47 6.36
CA GLY A 570 -20.63 12.45 6.35
C GLY A 570 -21.26 13.77 5.84
N SER A 571 -20.54 14.56 5.04
CA SER A 571 -21.04 15.86 4.53
C SER A 571 -22.22 15.76 3.58
N ARG A 572 -22.61 14.54 3.17
CA ARG A 572 -23.80 14.25 2.37
C ARG A 572 -25.01 13.84 3.20
N LEU A 573 -24.87 13.78 4.53
CA LEU A 573 -25.94 13.46 5.46
C LEU A 573 -26.56 14.75 5.99
N SER A 574 -27.86 14.92 5.77
CA SER A 574 -28.61 15.98 6.45
C SER A 574 -28.79 15.62 7.95
N PRO A 575 -29.01 16.61 8.84
CA PRO A 575 -29.15 16.35 10.28
C PRO A 575 -30.24 15.33 10.62
N GLY A 576 -31.38 15.39 9.91
CA GLY A 576 -32.47 14.43 10.08
C GLY A 576 -32.07 12.99 9.70
N LYS A 577 -31.24 12.82 8.67
CA LYS A 577 -30.73 11.49 8.29
C LYS A 577 -29.67 11.00 9.25
N LYS A 578 -28.82 11.89 9.79
CA LYS A 578 -27.88 11.52 10.88
C LYS A 578 -28.66 10.97 12.09
N SER A 579 -29.71 11.65 12.53
CA SER A 579 -30.62 11.18 13.59
C SER A 579 -31.18 9.77 13.29
N CYS A 580 -31.60 9.52 12.04
CA CYS A 580 -32.06 8.19 11.61
C CYS A 580 -30.96 7.12 11.75
N LEU A 581 -29.74 7.41 11.29
CA LEU A 581 -28.60 6.48 11.41
C LEU A 581 -28.23 6.19 12.87
N PHE A 582 -28.26 7.21 13.74
CA PHE A 582 -28.05 7.01 15.19
C PHE A 582 -29.16 6.18 15.85
N ARG A 583 -30.38 6.21 15.31
CA ARG A 583 -31.47 5.34 15.75
C ARG A 583 -31.25 3.88 15.36
N ILE A 584 -30.78 3.64 14.12
CA ILE A 584 -30.39 2.30 13.65
C ILE A 584 -29.22 1.77 14.49
N LEU A 585 -28.19 2.60 14.72
CA LEU A 585 -27.07 2.26 15.59
C LEU A 585 -27.56 1.92 17.01
N SER A 586 -28.39 2.77 17.61
CA SER A 586 -28.94 2.54 18.95
C SER A 586 -29.72 1.23 19.07
N ALA A 587 -30.45 0.85 18.03
CA ALA A 587 -31.24 -0.39 18.01
C ALA A 587 -30.37 -1.62 17.71
N THR A 588 -29.26 -1.46 16.98
CA THR A 588 -28.24 -2.50 16.79
C THR A 588 -27.47 -2.77 18.08
N LEU A 589 -27.14 -1.71 18.84
CA LEU A 589 -26.54 -1.86 20.16
C LEU A 589 -27.48 -2.57 21.14
N ASP A 590 -28.80 -2.32 21.07
CA ASP A 590 -29.77 -3.10 21.86
C ASP A 590 -29.75 -4.59 21.50
N LEU A 591 -29.55 -4.91 20.21
CA LEU A 591 -29.46 -6.29 19.74
C LEU A 591 -28.18 -6.97 20.23
N LEU A 592 -27.03 -6.29 20.15
CA LEU A 592 -25.75 -6.82 20.61
C LEU A 592 -25.64 -6.94 22.14
N GLY A 593 -26.49 -6.22 22.88
CA GLY A 593 -26.63 -6.38 24.33
C GLY A 593 -27.34 -7.67 24.75
N ASP A 594 -28.00 -8.38 23.83
CA ASP A 594 -28.58 -9.70 24.09
C ASP A 594 -27.47 -10.77 24.08
N ASP A 595 -27.49 -11.65 25.08
CA ASP A 595 -26.51 -12.73 25.26
C ASP A 595 -26.36 -13.61 24.00
N LYS A 596 -27.39 -13.70 23.17
CA LYS A 596 -27.38 -14.48 21.91
C LYS A 596 -26.41 -13.95 20.86
N PHE A 597 -26.04 -12.67 20.91
CA PHE A 597 -25.20 -12.02 19.90
C PHE A 597 -23.81 -11.65 20.40
N LYS A 598 -23.45 -12.02 21.64
CA LYS A 598 -22.15 -11.72 22.24
C LYS A 598 -20.97 -12.31 21.46
N ASP A 599 -21.16 -13.46 20.82
CA ASP A 599 -20.11 -14.15 20.06
C ASP A 599 -20.00 -13.66 18.60
N CYS A 600 -20.82 -12.69 18.18
CA CYS A 600 -20.81 -12.15 16.82
C CYS A 600 -19.77 -11.02 16.66
N ASP A 601 -18.48 -11.37 16.69
CA ASP A 601 -17.38 -10.40 16.61
C ASP A 601 -17.42 -9.51 15.35
N HIS A 602 -17.76 -10.07 14.19
CA HIS A 602 -17.86 -9.31 12.94
C HIS A 602 -18.95 -8.23 12.97
N LEU A 603 -20.12 -8.55 13.57
CA LEU A 603 -21.22 -7.60 13.72
C LEU A 603 -20.86 -6.50 14.73
N SER A 604 -20.18 -6.86 15.82
CA SER A 604 -19.66 -5.92 16.81
C SER A 604 -18.62 -4.98 16.21
N SER A 605 -17.66 -5.50 15.43
CA SER A 605 -16.64 -4.73 14.73
C SER A 605 -17.26 -3.74 13.73
N THR A 606 -18.19 -4.22 12.89
CA THR A 606 -18.90 -3.38 11.93
C THR A 606 -19.74 -2.30 12.62
N THR A 607 -20.37 -2.62 13.76
CA THR A 607 -21.14 -1.65 14.56
C THR A 607 -20.23 -0.59 15.19
N ALA A 608 -19.04 -0.98 15.65
CA ALA A 608 -18.03 -0.06 16.17
C ALA A 608 -17.47 0.85 15.05
N MET A 609 -17.24 0.32 13.85
CA MET A 609 -16.87 1.12 12.67
C MET A 609 -17.95 2.12 12.26
N LEU A 610 -19.22 1.70 12.24
CA LEU A 610 -20.35 2.61 12.02
C LEU A 610 -20.38 3.72 13.08
N SER A 611 -20.14 3.36 14.35
CA SER A 611 -20.07 4.32 15.47
C SER A 611 -18.95 5.33 15.27
N LEU A 612 -17.74 4.88 14.88
CA LEU A 612 -16.60 5.74 14.60
C LEU A 612 -16.92 6.72 13.47
N ASN A 613 -17.44 6.20 12.37
CA ASN A 613 -17.72 7.00 11.18
C ASN A 613 -18.82 8.03 11.45
N LEU A 614 -19.90 7.65 12.15
CA LEU A 614 -20.97 8.57 12.53
C LEU A 614 -20.51 9.66 13.51
N LEU A 615 -19.76 9.29 14.56
CA LEU A 615 -19.26 10.26 15.54
C LEU A 615 -18.25 11.22 14.90
N SER A 616 -17.36 10.72 14.04
CA SER A 616 -16.41 11.56 13.28
C SER A 616 -17.11 12.55 12.32
N SER A 617 -18.35 12.25 11.90
CA SER A 617 -19.14 13.13 11.04
C SER A 617 -19.74 14.33 11.77
N ILE A 618 -19.76 14.33 13.11
CA ILE A 618 -20.27 15.43 13.95
C ILE A 618 -19.16 16.48 14.09
N LYS A 619 -19.44 17.71 13.64
CA LYS A 619 -18.43 18.75 13.54
C LYS A 619 -18.29 19.59 14.81
N ASP A 620 -19.39 19.87 15.48
CA ASP A 620 -19.42 20.81 16.60
C ASP A 620 -20.46 20.44 17.68
N HIS A 621 -20.39 21.16 18.79
CA HIS A 621 -21.28 21.00 19.93
C HIS A 621 -22.75 21.24 19.59
N SER A 622 -23.04 22.13 18.63
CA SER A 622 -24.43 22.46 18.26
C SER A 622 -25.10 21.29 17.54
N GLU A 623 -24.37 20.64 16.65
CA GLU A 623 -24.81 19.44 15.93
C GLU A 623 -24.98 18.25 16.90
N PHE A 624 -24.05 18.10 17.85
CA PHE A 624 -24.14 17.07 18.88
C PHE A 624 -25.37 17.26 19.79
N LEU A 625 -25.61 18.49 20.27
CA LEU A 625 -26.69 18.79 21.19
C LEU A 625 -28.07 18.81 20.54
N SER A 626 -28.15 19.12 19.24
CA SER A 626 -29.41 19.14 18.49
C SER A 626 -29.95 17.75 18.14
N THR A 627 -29.12 16.71 18.25
CA THR A 627 -29.51 15.33 17.90
C THR A 627 -29.59 14.45 19.15
N PRO A 628 -30.75 14.32 19.81
CA PRO A 628 -30.88 13.56 21.06
C PRO A 628 -30.52 12.08 20.90
N GLU A 629 -30.69 11.51 19.71
CA GLU A 629 -30.29 10.13 19.41
C GLU A 629 -28.78 9.90 19.53
N VAL A 630 -27.95 10.92 19.28
CA VAL A 630 -26.48 10.81 19.45
C VAL A 630 -26.15 10.50 20.90
N ARG A 631 -26.75 11.26 21.83
CA ARG A 631 -26.52 11.07 23.27
C ARG A 631 -27.00 9.69 23.71
N LYS A 632 -28.18 9.26 23.26
CA LYS A 632 -28.72 7.93 23.56
C LYS A 632 -27.80 6.82 23.04
N ALA A 633 -27.28 6.94 21.82
CA ALA A 633 -26.34 5.97 21.27
C ALA A 633 -25.03 5.96 22.06
N LEU A 634 -24.49 7.13 22.42
CA LEU A 634 -23.27 7.27 23.21
C LEU A 634 -23.43 6.65 24.61
N ASP A 635 -24.56 6.91 25.28
CA ASP A 635 -24.85 6.35 26.60
C ASP A 635 -24.89 4.81 26.56
N LYS A 636 -25.37 4.21 25.46
CA LYS A 636 -25.37 2.76 25.25
C LYS A 636 -23.99 2.20 24.91
N LEU A 637 -23.25 2.86 24.00
CA LEU A 637 -21.89 2.46 23.62
C LEU A 637 -20.97 2.36 24.84
N PHE A 638 -21.15 3.27 25.79
CA PHE A 638 -20.34 3.39 27.00
C PHE A 638 -21.07 2.90 28.26
N GLN A 639 -22.09 2.04 28.09
CA GLN A 639 -22.82 1.49 29.22
C GLN A 639 -21.94 0.50 30.00
N VAL A 640 -21.86 0.68 31.33
CA VAL A 640 -21.03 -0.15 32.21
C VAL A 640 -21.62 -1.54 32.42
N GLN A 641 -22.95 -1.63 32.54
CA GLN A 641 -23.66 -2.89 32.79
C GLN A 641 -24.17 -3.47 31.47
N ASN A 642 -23.76 -4.70 31.15
CA ASN A 642 -24.05 -5.38 29.88
C ASN A 642 -23.62 -4.54 28.65
N PRO A 643 -22.31 -4.32 28.46
CA PRO A 643 -21.82 -3.53 27.34
C PRO A 643 -22.20 -4.21 26.01
N PRO A 644 -22.79 -3.49 25.05
CA PRO A 644 -23.20 -4.05 23.76
C PRO A 644 -22.02 -4.31 22.82
N LEU A 645 -20.83 -3.81 23.14
CA LEU A 645 -19.60 -4.04 22.39
C LEU A 645 -18.53 -4.57 23.32
N SER A 646 -17.62 -5.39 22.80
CA SER A 646 -16.44 -5.78 23.56
C SER A 646 -15.63 -4.54 23.94
N ILE A 647 -14.96 -4.60 25.10
CA ILE A 647 -14.18 -3.48 25.62
C ILE A 647 -13.08 -3.04 24.64
N GLU A 648 -12.53 -4.00 23.89
CA GLU A 648 -11.55 -3.78 22.83
C GLU A 648 -12.10 -2.88 21.72
N HIS A 649 -13.32 -3.15 21.22
CA HIS A 649 -13.97 -2.32 20.21
C HIS A 649 -14.29 -0.92 20.72
N VAL A 650 -14.72 -0.78 21.99
CA VAL A 650 -14.97 0.52 22.64
C VAL A 650 -13.68 1.33 22.74
N TYR A 651 -12.58 0.67 23.10
CA TYR A 651 -11.27 1.32 23.14
C TYR A 651 -10.80 1.70 21.75
N ARG A 652 -11.00 0.84 20.73
CA ARG A 652 -10.60 1.10 19.31
C ARG A 652 -11.29 2.34 18.80
N LEU A 653 -12.58 2.43 19.07
CA LEU A 653 -13.39 3.61 18.81
C LEU A 653 -12.82 4.87 19.51
N ALA A 654 -12.55 4.79 20.82
CA ALA A 654 -12.07 5.92 21.61
C ALA A 654 -10.71 6.44 21.15
N SER A 655 -9.71 5.56 20.98
CA SER A 655 -8.38 5.95 20.48
C SER A 655 -8.45 6.49 19.04
N SER A 656 -9.27 5.88 18.17
CA SER A 656 -9.45 6.37 16.81
C SER A 656 -9.99 7.81 16.81
N LEU A 657 -11.03 8.09 17.59
CA LEU A 657 -11.60 9.45 17.75
C LEU A 657 -10.61 10.43 18.38
N HIS A 658 -9.85 9.98 19.36
CA HIS A 658 -8.81 10.75 20.01
C HIS A 658 -7.71 11.19 19.03
N ARG A 659 -7.17 10.24 18.27
CA ARG A 659 -6.15 10.48 17.22
C ARG A 659 -6.66 11.30 16.07
N LEU A 660 -7.98 11.27 15.81
CA LEU A 660 -8.65 12.17 14.86
C LEU A 660 -8.73 13.61 15.36
N ASN A 661 -8.27 13.87 16.59
CA ASN A 661 -8.46 15.14 17.28
C ASN A 661 -9.93 15.54 17.27
N TRP A 662 -10.83 14.58 17.52
CA TRP A 662 -12.25 14.86 17.54
C TRP A 662 -12.54 15.92 18.61
N THR A 663 -13.17 17.02 18.19
CA THR A 663 -13.32 18.25 18.99
C THR A 663 -14.16 18.04 20.24
N LEU A 664 -15.05 17.04 20.21
CA LEU A 664 -16.00 16.70 21.28
C LEU A 664 -15.46 15.62 22.24
N PHE A 665 -14.23 15.15 22.01
CA PHE A 665 -13.65 14.07 22.80
C PHE A 665 -13.59 14.40 24.29
N ASP A 666 -13.05 15.56 24.66
CA ASP A 666 -12.85 15.92 26.08
C ASP A 666 -14.17 16.17 26.81
N ASP A 667 -15.15 16.77 26.14
CA ASP A 667 -16.40 17.20 26.75
C ASP A 667 -17.42 16.07 26.90
N PHE A 668 -17.44 15.11 25.96
CA PHE A 668 -18.49 14.09 25.89
C PHE A 668 -17.99 12.65 25.94
N LEU A 669 -16.85 12.34 25.32
CA LEU A 669 -16.35 10.96 25.24
C LEU A 669 -15.50 10.60 26.46
N LEU A 670 -14.56 11.47 26.81
CA LEU A 670 -13.62 11.26 27.90
C LEU A 670 -14.36 11.00 29.22
N PRO A 671 -15.37 11.78 29.66
CA PRO A 671 -16.06 11.52 30.93
C PRO A 671 -16.74 10.14 30.97
N LYS A 672 -17.25 9.65 29.83
CA LYS A 672 -17.87 8.32 29.72
C LYS A 672 -16.82 7.22 29.78
N LEU A 673 -15.71 7.40 29.06
CA LEU A 673 -14.59 6.47 29.10
C LEU A 673 -14.00 6.35 30.51
N LEU A 674 -13.81 7.48 31.18
CA LEU A 674 -13.31 7.57 32.56
C LEU A 674 -14.27 6.91 33.58
N ALA A 675 -15.55 6.74 33.27
CA ALA A 675 -16.50 6.00 34.12
C ALA A 675 -16.42 4.47 33.93
N ILE A 676 -15.96 3.99 32.78
CA ILE A 676 -15.81 2.55 32.49
C ILE A 676 -14.51 2.00 33.05
N ILE A 677 -13.41 2.75 32.86
CA ILE A 677 -12.05 2.32 33.20
C ILE A 677 -11.94 1.76 34.64
N PRO A 678 -12.46 2.41 35.70
CA PRO A 678 -12.34 1.88 37.07
C PRO A 678 -12.96 0.50 37.25
N ASN A 679 -14.10 0.23 36.59
CA ASN A 679 -14.77 -1.06 36.70
C ASN A 679 -13.96 -2.18 36.01
N GLN A 680 -13.26 -1.86 34.92
CA GLN A 680 -12.39 -2.80 34.21
C GLN A 680 -11.09 -3.08 34.97
N LEU A 681 -10.53 -2.06 35.65
CA LEU A 681 -9.29 -2.23 36.42
C LEU A 681 -9.50 -2.99 37.75
N CYS A 682 -10.70 -2.92 38.31
CA CYS A 682 -11.05 -3.55 39.59
C CYS A 682 -11.48 -5.02 39.46
N ASP A 683 -11.68 -5.57 38.26
CA ASP A 683 -12.01 -7.00 38.08
C ASP A 683 -10.73 -7.85 38.13
N PRO A 684 -10.51 -8.65 39.19
CA PRO A 684 -9.30 -9.45 39.35
C PRO A 684 -9.27 -10.69 38.45
N ASN A 685 -10.40 -11.09 37.85
CA ASN A 685 -10.52 -12.32 37.07
C ASN A 685 -10.37 -12.10 35.55
N SER A 686 -10.48 -10.86 35.06
CA SER A 686 -10.37 -10.52 33.63
C SER A 686 -8.95 -10.09 33.25
N ARG A 687 -8.01 -11.04 33.15
CA ARG A 687 -6.65 -10.73 32.63
C ARG A 687 -6.68 -10.08 31.22
N SER A 688 -7.69 -10.41 30.41
CA SER A 688 -7.85 -9.91 29.03
C SER A 688 -8.19 -8.43 28.89
N SER A 689 -8.67 -7.74 29.93
CA SER A 689 -9.09 -6.33 29.84
C SER A 689 -8.03 -5.32 30.29
N SER A 690 -7.02 -5.76 31.03
CA SER A 690 -6.05 -4.88 31.70
C SER A 690 -4.99 -4.33 30.72
N GLU A 691 -4.50 -5.16 29.81
CA GLU A 691 -3.57 -4.77 28.74
C GLU A 691 -4.16 -3.72 27.76
N PRO A 692 -5.34 -3.91 27.15
CA PRO A 692 -5.91 -2.90 26.24
C PRO A 692 -6.30 -1.61 26.97
N THR A 693 -6.61 -1.68 28.28
CA THR A 693 -6.83 -0.47 29.10
C THR A 693 -5.55 0.34 29.28
N ALA A 694 -4.42 -0.35 29.53
CA ALA A 694 -3.11 0.28 29.64
C ALA A 694 -2.70 0.94 28.32
N GLY A 695 -2.84 0.24 27.19
CA GLY A 695 -2.53 0.79 25.87
C GLY A 695 -3.36 2.05 25.55
N LEU A 696 -4.68 2.03 25.80
CA LEU A 696 -5.53 3.19 25.59
C LEU A 696 -5.14 4.37 26.49
N LEU A 697 -4.90 4.13 27.79
CA LEU A 697 -4.51 5.18 28.72
C LEU A 697 -3.16 5.78 28.36
N ALA A 698 -2.18 4.96 27.94
CA ALA A 698 -0.89 5.43 27.46
C ALA A 698 -1.06 6.32 26.21
N ASP A 699 -1.89 5.92 25.25
CA ASP A 699 -2.20 6.69 24.03
C ASP A 699 -2.89 8.03 24.35
N VAL A 700 -3.89 8.02 25.23
CA VAL A 700 -4.64 9.24 25.62
C VAL A 700 -3.74 10.21 26.39
N LEU A 701 -2.96 9.72 27.36
CA LEU A 701 -2.12 10.55 28.22
C LEU A 701 -0.84 11.06 27.54
N SER A 702 -0.29 10.31 26.57
CA SER A 702 0.94 10.71 25.88
C SER A 702 0.74 11.92 24.97
N THR A 703 -0.48 12.07 24.44
CA THR A 703 -0.82 13.07 23.42
C THR A 703 -1.61 14.24 24.00
N ARG A 704 -2.32 14.07 25.11
CA ARG A 704 -3.05 15.14 25.79
C ARG A 704 -2.58 15.31 27.23
N ASN A 705 -2.31 16.57 27.60
CA ASN A 705 -2.09 17.02 28.98
C ASN A 705 -3.42 17.05 29.78
N THR A 706 -4.27 16.02 29.63
CA THR A 706 -5.56 15.94 30.31
C THR A 706 -5.36 15.66 31.79
N LYS A 707 -5.96 16.49 32.65
CA LYS A 707 -6.02 16.23 34.09
C LYS A 707 -6.98 15.06 34.32
N LEU A 708 -6.45 13.88 34.64
CA LEU A 708 -7.29 12.77 35.11
C LEU A 708 -8.00 13.15 36.41
N SER A 709 -9.21 12.63 36.61
CA SER A 709 -9.94 12.80 37.87
C SER A 709 -9.24 12.01 38.99
N SER A 710 -9.35 12.48 40.23
CA SER A 710 -8.77 11.80 41.39
C SER A 710 -9.31 10.38 41.59
N GLN A 711 -10.55 10.12 41.17
CA GLN A 711 -11.21 8.81 41.28
C GLN A 711 -10.55 7.70 40.45
N LEU A 712 -9.82 8.06 39.39
CA LEU A 712 -9.08 7.13 38.55
C LEU A 712 -7.66 6.87 39.04
N LEU A 713 -7.11 7.78 39.84
CA LEU A 713 -5.72 7.71 40.26
C LEU A 713 -5.48 6.54 41.21
N ASP A 714 -6.44 6.19 42.06
CA ASP A 714 -6.33 5.05 42.98
C ASP A 714 -6.23 3.69 42.26
N PRO A 715 -7.16 3.31 41.34
CA PRO A 715 -7.05 2.05 40.61
C PRO A 715 -5.86 2.01 39.64
N ILE A 716 -5.53 3.13 38.98
CA ILE A 716 -4.33 3.24 38.14
C ILE A 716 -3.07 3.07 38.98
N SER A 717 -3.00 3.71 40.15
CA SER A 717 -1.89 3.55 41.10
C SER A 717 -1.75 2.10 41.58
N GLY A 718 -2.86 1.41 41.83
CA GLY A 718 -2.89 -0.03 42.12
C GLY A 718 -2.26 -0.87 41.01
N LYS A 719 -2.65 -0.63 39.75
CA LYS A 719 -2.09 -1.36 38.59
C LYS A 719 -0.64 -1.01 38.29
N ILE A 720 -0.25 0.26 38.42
CA ILE A 720 1.16 0.68 38.34
C ILE A 720 1.98 -0.03 39.41
N LYS A 721 1.45 -0.15 40.63
CA LYS A 721 2.10 -0.87 41.73
C LYS A 721 2.23 -2.36 41.43
N ASP A 722 1.21 -3.00 40.87
CA ASP A 722 1.26 -4.41 40.49
C ASP A 722 2.24 -4.64 39.34
N ALA A 723 2.22 -3.81 38.29
CA ALA A 723 3.19 -3.81 37.20
C ALA A 723 4.62 -3.61 37.71
N THR A 724 4.81 -2.66 38.63
CA THR A 724 6.10 -2.44 39.29
C THR A 724 6.50 -3.69 40.06
N HIS A 725 5.61 -4.33 40.82
CA HIS A 725 5.91 -5.57 41.55
C HIS A 725 6.33 -6.72 40.62
N VAL A 726 5.61 -6.94 39.51
CA VAL A 726 5.94 -7.97 38.52
C VAL A 726 7.33 -7.73 37.91
N VAL A 727 7.62 -6.48 37.53
CA VAL A 727 8.94 -6.07 37.04
C VAL A 727 10.03 -6.30 38.08
N LEU A 728 9.76 -5.96 39.34
CA LEU A 728 10.73 -6.09 40.42
C LEU A 728 10.97 -7.56 40.82
N ASP A 729 9.94 -8.41 40.76
CA ASP A 729 10.07 -9.85 40.97
C ASP A 729 10.88 -10.50 39.85
N LEU A 730 10.64 -10.11 38.60
CA LEU A 730 11.43 -10.55 37.45
C LEU A 730 12.91 -10.20 37.61
N LEU A 731 13.22 -8.99 38.05
CA LEU A 731 14.59 -8.55 38.30
C LEU A 731 15.21 -9.31 39.48
N SER A 732 14.46 -9.54 40.54
CA SER A 732 14.93 -10.30 41.70
C SER A 732 15.19 -11.77 41.34
N HIS A 733 14.35 -12.36 40.49
CA HIS A 733 14.53 -13.71 39.94
C HIS A 733 15.73 -13.76 38.98
N PHE A 734 15.91 -12.73 38.14
CA PHE A 734 17.09 -12.60 37.29
C PHE A 734 18.39 -12.56 38.12
N HIS A 735 18.41 -11.85 39.24
CA HIS A 735 19.57 -11.77 40.14
C HIS A 735 19.83 -13.04 40.94
N SER A 736 18.79 -13.85 41.21
CA SER A 736 18.91 -15.10 41.98
C SER A 736 19.05 -16.36 41.12
N SER A 737 18.75 -16.28 39.82
CA SER A 737 18.87 -17.40 38.88
C SER A 737 20.33 -17.67 38.52
N SER A 738 20.68 -18.96 38.41
CA SER A 738 21.99 -19.43 37.92
C SER A 738 22.31 -18.87 36.53
N ILE A 739 23.60 -18.80 36.18
CA ILE A 739 24.09 -18.23 34.91
C ILE A 739 23.51 -18.98 33.70
N ASP A 740 23.30 -20.29 33.81
CA ASP A 740 22.92 -21.16 32.70
C ASP A 740 21.41 -21.47 32.61
N ALA A 741 20.59 -20.93 33.53
CA ALA A 741 19.15 -21.19 33.50
C ALA A 741 18.48 -20.24 32.49
N PRO A 742 17.83 -20.76 31.42
CA PRO A 742 16.96 -19.92 30.60
C PRO A 742 15.89 -19.30 31.50
N ILE A 743 15.55 -18.04 31.24
CA ILE A 743 14.44 -17.39 31.95
C ILE A 743 13.16 -18.08 31.46
N GLU A 744 12.74 -19.13 32.14
CA GLU A 744 11.38 -19.65 31.99
C GLU A 744 10.42 -18.50 32.33
N GLU A 745 9.48 -18.21 31.43
CA GLU A 745 8.35 -17.35 31.77
C GLU A 745 7.74 -17.93 33.04
N LEU A 746 7.75 -17.14 34.12
CA LEU A 746 7.15 -17.58 35.37
C LEU A 746 5.67 -17.90 35.05
N ASP A 747 5.28 -19.17 35.03
CA ASP A 747 3.91 -19.63 34.73
C ASP A 747 2.83 -18.94 35.60
N SER A 748 3.26 -18.28 36.69
CA SER A 748 2.42 -17.48 37.58
C SER A 748 2.31 -15.99 37.24
N GLN A 749 2.87 -15.49 36.13
CA GLN A 749 2.81 -14.06 35.80
C GLN A 749 1.35 -13.58 35.66
N LYS A 750 1.01 -12.55 36.44
CA LYS A 750 -0.33 -11.94 36.45
C LYS A 750 -0.53 -10.90 35.35
N MET A 751 0.56 -10.34 34.80
CA MET A 751 0.56 -9.28 33.80
C MET A 751 1.67 -9.56 32.77
N SER A 752 1.42 -9.27 31.50
CA SER A 752 2.44 -9.37 30.45
C SER A 752 3.53 -8.30 30.64
N LEU A 753 4.75 -8.53 30.15
CA LEU A 753 5.84 -7.54 30.21
C LEU A 753 5.46 -6.23 29.53
N LYS A 754 4.71 -6.32 28.43
CA LYS A 754 4.22 -5.18 27.69
C LYS A 754 3.15 -4.41 28.46
N GLU A 755 2.19 -5.13 29.06
CA GLU A 755 1.23 -4.51 29.97
C GLU A 755 1.95 -3.77 31.11
N CYS A 756 3.00 -4.37 31.69
CA CYS A 756 3.81 -3.71 32.71
C CYS A 756 4.47 -2.43 32.18
N TYR A 757 5.01 -2.45 30.97
CA TYR A 757 5.59 -1.27 30.33
C TYR A 757 4.55 -0.16 30.12
N ASP A 758 3.37 -0.48 29.62
CA ASP A 758 2.31 0.49 29.38
C ASP A 758 1.86 1.16 30.68
N TRP A 759 1.67 0.39 31.75
CA TRP A 759 1.35 0.94 33.08
C TRP A 759 2.45 1.84 33.62
N ILE A 760 3.71 1.44 33.52
CA ILE A 760 4.79 2.28 34.03
C ILE A 760 4.99 3.51 33.13
N SER A 761 4.74 3.41 31.83
CA SER A 761 4.72 4.56 30.92
C SER A 761 3.61 5.55 31.27
N ILE A 762 2.41 5.07 31.60
CA ILE A 762 1.32 5.90 32.17
C ILE A 762 1.79 6.60 33.46
N SER A 763 2.50 5.89 34.33
CA SER A 763 3.08 6.47 35.54
C SER A 763 4.02 7.64 35.24
N SER A 764 4.66 7.65 34.06
CA SER A 764 5.56 8.71 33.59
C SER A 764 4.86 9.92 32.97
N LEU A 765 3.55 9.86 32.80
CA LEU A 765 2.73 10.93 32.21
C LEU A 765 1.86 11.63 33.25
N LEU A 766 1.60 11.00 34.40
CA LEU A 766 0.70 11.52 35.42
C LEU A 766 1.36 12.54 36.38
N PRO A 767 0.64 13.54 36.91
CA PRO A 767 1.20 14.47 37.91
C PRO A 767 1.58 13.75 39.20
N ILE A 768 2.78 14.01 39.70
CA ILE A 768 3.39 13.22 40.77
C ILE A 768 2.74 13.52 42.14
N ASP A 769 2.20 14.72 42.32
CA ASP A 769 1.58 15.18 43.56
C ASP A 769 0.33 14.37 43.98
N ASN A 770 -0.23 13.57 43.07
CA ASN A 770 -1.47 12.83 43.31
C ASN A 770 -1.25 11.34 43.63
N PHE A 771 -0.02 10.84 43.63
CA PHE A 771 0.25 9.44 43.95
C PHE A 771 0.55 9.26 45.43
N ALA A 772 -0.40 8.69 46.17
CA ALA A 772 -0.12 8.06 47.46
C ALA A 772 0.56 6.70 47.20
N VAL A 773 1.77 6.70 46.64
CA VAL A 773 2.54 5.46 46.60
C VAL A 773 2.86 5.09 48.04
N HIS A 774 2.47 3.89 48.47
CA HIS A 774 2.86 3.37 49.78
C HIS A 774 4.38 3.28 49.84
N HIS A 775 4.99 4.32 50.40
CA HIS A 775 6.43 4.50 50.53
C HIS A 775 7.10 3.29 51.17
N ASP A 776 6.41 2.63 52.09
CA ASP A 776 6.90 1.43 52.79
C ASP A 776 7.30 0.30 51.83
N LYS A 777 6.63 0.12 50.68
CA LYS A 777 6.97 -0.95 49.72
C LYS A 777 8.11 -0.56 48.76
N ILE A 778 8.20 0.72 48.40
CA ILE A 778 9.35 1.24 47.65
C ILE A 778 10.59 1.24 48.55
N ASP A 779 10.43 1.63 49.81
CA ASP A 779 11.48 1.57 50.82
C ASP A 779 11.83 0.12 51.16
N GLU A 780 10.86 -0.80 51.24
CA GLU A 780 11.10 -2.25 51.38
C GLU A 780 11.83 -2.81 50.16
N TRP A 781 11.49 -2.39 48.93
CA TRP A 781 12.22 -2.77 47.73
C TRP A 781 13.62 -2.18 47.70
N CYS A 782 13.76 -0.89 47.99
CA CYS A 782 15.06 -0.25 48.13
C CYS A 782 15.85 -1.05 49.17
N GLN A 783 15.27 -1.38 50.32
CA GLN A 783 15.89 -2.24 51.32
C GLN A 783 16.21 -3.65 50.80
N ARG A 784 15.35 -4.30 50.01
CA ARG A 784 15.61 -5.63 49.43
C ARG A 784 16.76 -5.61 48.44
N VAL A 785 16.80 -4.60 47.55
CA VAL A 785 17.94 -4.33 46.65
C VAL A 785 19.19 -4.00 47.45
N LEU A 786 19.06 -3.25 48.55
CA LEU A 786 20.16 -2.93 49.46
C LEU A 786 20.60 -4.15 50.30
N THR A 787 19.76 -5.18 50.47
CA THR A 787 20.10 -6.46 51.14
C THR A 787 20.63 -7.52 50.20
N ILE A 788 20.64 -7.27 48.88
CA ILE A 788 21.41 -8.10 47.94
C ILE A 788 22.85 -8.03 48.45
N PRO A 789 23.45 -9.16 48.88
CA PRO A 789 24.73 -9.14 49.57
C PRO A 789 25.74 -8.46 48.66
N THR A 790 26.40 -7.42 49.18
CA THR A 790 27.58 -6.85 48.54
C THR A 790 28.52 -8.01 48.22
N PRO A 791 28.79 -8.29 46.94
CA PRO A 791 29.62 -9.43 46.59
C PRO A 791 31.00 -9.14 47.18
N SER A 792 31.34 -9.85 48.25
CA SER A 792 32.64 -9.72 48.91
C SER A 792 33.78 -10.34 48.07
N GLY A 793 33.48 -10.82 46.86
CA GLY A 793 34.42 -11.32 45.87
C GLY A 793 34.10 -10.80 44.46
N SER A 794 35.16 -10.48 43.69
CA SER A 794 35.10 -9.97 42.31
C SER A 794 34.31 -10.85 41.33
N ASP A 795 34.26 -12.16 41.57
CA ASP A 795 33.72 -13.15 40.62
C ASP A 795 32.21 -13.06 40.40
N VAL A 796 31.43 -12.64 41.41
CA VAL A 796 29.96 -12.57 41.30
C VAL A 796 29.52 -11.40 40.41
N SER A 797 30.23 -10.28 40.47
CA SER A 797 30.00 -9.10 39.61
C SER A 797 30.33 -9.41 38.15
N GLU A 798 31.42 -10.15 37.91
CA GLU A 798 31.87 -10.52 36.58
C GLU A 798 30.96 -11.56 35.92
N CYS A 799 30.44 -12.51 36.70
CA CYS A 799 29.44 -13.49 36.26
C CYS A 799 28.08 -12.85 35.89
N LEU A 800 27.57 -11.93 36.72
CA LEU A 800 26.33 -11.20 36.42
C LEU A 800 26.50 -10.31 35.18
N ARG A 801 27.69 -9.71 35.01
CA ARG A 801 28.04 -8.95 33.82
C ARG A 801 28.11 -9.83 32.58
N ALA A 802 28.74 -11.00 32.65
CA ALA A 802 28.81 -11.95 31.54
C ALA A 802 27.41 -12.46 31.14
N LYS A 803 26.54 -12.76 32.13
CA LYS A 803 25.13 -13.11 31.88
C LYS A 803 24.37 -11.97 31.19
N TYR A 804 24.56 -10.73 31.64
CA TYR A 804 23.93 -9.55 31.03
C TYR A 804 24.43 -9.30 29.59
N ILE A 805 25.72 -9.49 29.32
CA ILE A 805 26.32 -9.35 27.98
C ILE A 805 25.88 -10.49 27.06
N SER A 806 25.89 -11.74 27.55
CA SER A 806 25.41 -12.92 26.81
C SER A 806 23.94 -12.79 26.42
N ASP A 807 23.10 -12.23 27.30
CA ASP A 807 21.70 -11.95 27.00
C ASP A 807 21.53 -10.72 26.08
N TYR A 808 22.45 -9.76 26.12
CA TYR A 808 22.47 -8.60 25.21
C TYR A 808 22.74 -9.04 23.76
N GLU A 809 23.63 -10.01 23.59
CA GLU A 809 24.00 -10.59 22.30
C GLU A 809 22.89 -11.48 21.68
N SER A 810 21.93 -11.98 22.49
CA SER A 810 20.91 -12.95 22.05
C SER A 810 19.60 -12.36 21.50
N GLY A 811 19.45 -11.03 21.42
CA GLY A 811 18.26 -10.43 20.79
C GLY A 811 17.00 -10.38 21.66
N THR A 812 17.15 -10.41 23.00
CA THR A 812 16.09 -10.06 23.98
C THR A 812 16.11 -8.59 24.52
N PRO A 813 16.72 -7.56 23.88
CA PRO A 813 17.27 -6.41 24.59
C PRO A 813 16.27 -5.26 24.71
N ILE A 814 15.23 -5.20 23.86
CA ILE A 814 14.23 -4.13 23.82
C ILE A 814 13.47 -4.05 25.14
N ASN A 815 13.03 -5.19 25.66
CA ASN A 815 12.26 -5.24 26.90
C ASN A 815 13.09 -4.77 28.10
N ARG A 816 14.41 -5.04 28.14
CA ARG A 816 15.28 -4.73 29.29
C ARG A 816 15.87 -3.33 29.26
N THR A 817 16.23 -2.78 28.10
CA THR A 817 16.63 -1.37 27.98
C THR A 817 15.42 -0.46 28.20
N MET A 818 14.23 -0.85 27.70
CA MET A 818 12.98 -0.18 28.07
C MET A 818 12.71 -0.33 29.56
N LEU A 819 12.90 -1.50 30.18
CA LEU A 819 12.74 -1.68 31.63
C LEU A 819 13.67 -0.77 32.44
N LEU A 820 14.94 -0.68 32.06
CA LEU A 820 15.93 0.16 32.74
C LEU A 820 15.65 1.65 32.55
N SER A 821 15.31 2.08 31.33
CA SER A 821 14.86 3.45 31.05
C SER A 821 13.61 3.79 31.87
N THR A 822 12.68 2.85 31.95
CA THR A 822 11.43 2.94 32.69
C THR A 822 11.71 3.03 34.20
N MET A 823 12.62 2.21 34.73
CA MET A 823 13.07 2.27 36.13
C MET A 823 13.79 3.57 36.46
N LEU A 824 14.67 4.06 35.59
CA LEU A 824 15.36 5.33 35.77
C LEU A 824 14.37 6.51 35.73
N ASN A 825 13.33 6.42 34.90
CA ASN A 825 12.24 7.40 34.86
C ASN A 825 11.35 7.34 36.12
N VAL A 826 11.04 6.15 36.63
CA VAL A 826 10.33 5.96 37.91
C VAL A 826 11.17 6.52 39.07
N ALA A 827 12.46 6.17 39.14
CA ALA A 827 13.41 6.69 40.11
C ALA A 827 13.52 8.23 40.03
N ARG A 828 13.70 8.79 38.84
CA ARG A 828 13.73 10.25 38.60
C ARG A 828 12.46 10.93 39.12
N ARG A 829 11.29 10.36 38.87
CA ARG A 829 10.00 10.91 39.32
C ARG A 829 9.84 10.84 40.84
N LEU A 830 10.17 9.71 41.45
CA LEU A 830 10.21 9.55 42.91
C LEU A 830 11.19 10.54 43.57
N CYS A 831 12.27 10.91 42.88
CA CYS A 831 13.23 11.93 43.33
C CYS A 831 12.74 13.39 43.18
N SER A 832 11.70 13.66 42.39
CA SER A 832 11.24 15.02 42.09
C SER A 832 10.16 15.54 43.06
N THR A 833 9.41 14.64 43.71
CA THR A 833 8.60 14.99 44.89
C THR A 833 9.54 15.33 46.03
N GLY A 834 9.36 16.50 46.68
CA GLY A 834 10.29 17.13 47.63
C GLY A 834 10.68 16.36 48.90
N TYR A 835 10.52 15.03 48.93
CA TYR A 835 10.97 14.15 49.99
C TYR A 835 12.49 13.95 49.90
N SER A 836 13.20 14.78 50.65
CA SER A 836 14.66 14.74 50.73
C SER A 836 15.16 13.37 51.17
N ARG A 837 14.50 12.62 52.05
CA ARG A 837 15.06 11.37 52.60
C ARG A 837 15.18 10.25 51.58
N SER A 838 14.10 9.87 50.87
CA SER A 838 14.14 8.81 49.86
C SER A 838 14.87 9.25 48.59
N ARG A 839 14.78 10.55 48.22
CA ARG A 839 15.62 11.14 47.17
C ARG A 839 17.11 11.06 47.50
N THR A 840 17.49 11.41 48.72
CA THR A 840 18.89 11.37 49.17
C THR A 840 19.33 9.93 49.33
N LEU A 841 18.51 9.02 49.86
CA LEU A 841 18.81 7.58 49.89
C LEU A 841 18.99 7.00 48.49
N LEU A 842 18.08 7.28 47.55
CA LEU A 842 18.11 6.70 46.22
C LEU A 842 19.14 7.37 45.30
N LEU A 843 19.46 8.67 45.48
CA LEU A 843 20.55 9.36 44.77
C LEU A 843 21.93 9.11 45.39
N ASP A 844 22.05 9.08 46.73
CA ASP A 844 23.31 8.72 47.42
C ASP A 844 23.63 7.24 47.23
N ARG A 845 22.60 6.40 47.07
CA ARG A 845 22.75 4.97 46.77
C ARG A 845 22.48 4.64 45.32
N LEU A 846 22.18 5.58 44.42
CA LEU A 846 22.16 5.30 42.98
C LEU A 846 23.53 4.75 42.56
N PRO A 847 24.66 5.37 42.97
CA PRO A 847 25.97 4.78 42.77
C PRO A 847 26.10 3.37 43.34
N PHE A 848 25.46 3.07 44.49
CA PHE A 848 25.52 1.77 45.16
C PHE A 848 24.59 0.70 44.56
N ILE A 849 23.35 1.03 44.16
CA ILE A 849 22.43 0.15 43.41
C ILE A 849 23.11 -0.21 42.09
N VAL A 850 23.72 0.79 41.50
CA VAL A 850 24.48 0.64 40.28
C VAL A 850 25.78 -0.17 40.52
N GLU A 851 26.45 -0.01 41.67
CA GLU A 851 27.59 -0.83 42.14
C GLU A 851 27.22 -2.30 42.46
N ILE A 852 26.05 -2.56 43.06
CA ILE A 852 25.48 -3.91 43.26
C ILE A 852 25.19 -4.58 41.91
N TRP A 853 24.80 -3.80 40.90
CA TRP A 853 24.66 -4.27 39.51
C TRP A 853 26.02 -4.38 38.80
N GLY A 854 27.11 -4.23 39.54
CA GLY A 854 28.50 -4.38 39.11
C GLY A 854 29.18 -3.09 38.67
N TRP A 855 28.59 -1.91 38.90
CA TRP A 855 29.05 -0.65 38.34
C TRP A 855 29.51 0.35 39.43
N ASP A 856 30.72 0.14 39.98
CA ASP A 856 31.48 1.18 40.71
C ASP A 856 31.43 2.52 39.95
N ARG A 857 31.56 3.68 40.61
CA ARG A 857 31.59 5.01 39.98
C ARG A 857 32.61 5.10 38.84
N GLY A 858 33.70 4.32 38.91
CA GLY A 858 34.65 4.11 37.80
C GLY A 858 34.10 3.23 36.67
N ILE A 859 33.39 2.16 37.01
CA ILE A 859 32.74 1.25 36.05
C ILE A 859 31.57 1.94 35.35
N LEU A 860 30.69 2.66 36.06
CA LEU A 860 29.55 3.46 35.57
C LEU A 860 29.91 4.54 34.56
N ASN A 861 31.06 5.16 34.79
CA ASN A 861 31.56 6.19 33.91
C ASN A 861 31.82 5.61 32.52
N THR A 862 32.19 4.34 32.42
CA THR A 862 32.52 3.68 31.15
C THR A 862 31.30 3.49 30.23
N PRO A 863 30.18 2.85 30.64
CA PRO A 863 28.99 2.71 29.82
C PRO A 863 28.27 4.05 29.62
N LEU A 864 28.25 4.96 30.60
CA LEU A 864 27.68 6.30 30.38
C LEU A 864 28.50 7.08 29.35
N LYS A 865 29.83 7.06 29.43
CA LYS A 865 30.69 7.66 28.41
C LYS A 865 30.51 7.00 27.05
N ALA A 866 30.28 5.69 27.00
CA ALA A 866 29.92 5.01 25.76
C ALA A 866 28.57 5.52 25.23
N ALA A 867 27.55 5.65 26.08
CA ALA A 867 26.23 6.17 25.73
C ALA A 867 26.25 7.63 25.23
N LEU A 868 27.23 8.46 25.64
CA LEU A 868 27.44 9.79 25.06
C LEU A 868 27.83 9.77 23.56
N LEU A 869 28.34 8.64 23.07
CA LEU A 869 28.61 8.39 21.65
C LEU A 869 27.39 7.85 20.90
N SER A 870 26.23 7.70 21.55
CA SER A 870 25.01 7.25 20.88
C SER A 870 24.60 8.21 19.76
N GLU A 871 24.08 7.63 18.68
CA GLU A 871 23.31 8.28 17.62
C GLU A 871 22.00 8.92 18.14
N SER A 872 21.42 8.38 19.22
CA SER A 872 20.15 8.85 19.78
C SER A 872 20.35 10.11 20.63
N HIS A 873 19.60 11.15 20.30
CA HIS A 873 19.49 12.36 21.13
C HIS A 873 19.00 12.04 22.54
N VAL A 874 17.97 11.18 22.68
CA VAL A 874 17.34 10.87 23.96
C VAL A 874 18.33 10.19 24.90
N ILE A 875 19.09 9.20 24.40
CA ILE A 875 20.11 8.48 25.19
C ILE A 875 21.19 9.45 25.65
N ARG A 876 21.72 10.28 24.75
CA ARG A 876 22.76 11.25 25.09
C ARG A 876 22.29 12.29 26.11
N HIS A 877 21.08 12.82 25.92
CA HIS A 877 20.48 13.79 26.84
C HIS A 877 20.30 13.20 28.24
N LEU A 878 19.68 12.02 28.37
CA LEU A 878 19.50 11.34 29.65
C LEU A 878 20.85 11.03 30.32
N THR A 879 21.82 10.58 29.54
CA THR A 879 23.18 10.32 30.02
C THR A 879 23.82 11.59 30.59
N LEU A 880 23.68 12.73 29.90
CA LEU A 880 24.18 14.02 30.37
C LEU A 880 23.48 14.47 31.66
N GLU A 881 22.17 14.24 31.81
CA GLU A 881 21.45 14.54 33.05
C GLU A 881 21.92 13.67 34.22
N ILE A 882 22.14 12.37 34.00
CA ILE A 882 22.68 11.44 35.01
C ILE A 882 24.10 11.87 35.42
N LEU A 883 24.95 12.20 34.44
CA LEU A 883 26.30 12.69 34.71
C LEU A 883 26.27 14.03 35.46
N LEU A 884 25.33 14.92 35.12
CA LEU A 884 25.18 16.20 35.81
C LEU A 884 24.73 16.00 37.27
N ALA A 885 23.74 15.13 37.50
CA ALA A 885 23.22 14.83 38.83
C ALA A 885 24.26 14.15 39.74
N THR A 886 25.18 13.39 39.16
CA THR A 886 26.25 12.68 39.89
C THR A 886 27.55 13.48 40.00
N SER A 887 27.65 14.62 39.31
CA SER A 887 28.84 15.49 39.33
C SER A 887 28.92 16.33 40.61
N PRO A 888 30.12 16.56 41.16
CA PRO A 888 30.29 17.45 42.30
C PRO A 888 29.90 18.88 41.95
N SER A 889 29.14 19.53 42.83
CA SER A 889 28.67 20.90 42.64
C SER A 889 29.83 21.89 42.53
N ALA A 890 29.65 22.90 41.67
CA ALA A 890 30.63 23.92 41.32
C ALA A 890 31.93 23.39 40.66
N SER A 891 31.92 22.17 40.10
CA SER A 891 33.06 21.65 39.35
C SER A 891 33.11 22.17 37.91
N PRO A 892 34.31 22.25 37.28
CA PRO A 892 34.44 22.55 35.85
C PRO A 892 33.65 21.57 34.96
N LEU A 893 33.54 20.32 35.42
CA LEU A 893 32.74 19.28 34.79
C LEU A 893 31.25 19.64 34.73
N GLU A 894 30.69 20.17 35.83
CA GLU A 894 29.29 20.61 35.87
C GLU A 894 29.01 21.69 34.80
N ALA A 895 29.92 22.65 34.64
CA ALA A 895 29.78 23.71 33.64
C ALA A 895 29.80 23.18 32.20
N VAL A 896 30.65 22.18 31.93
CA VAL A 896 30.75 21.50 30.63
C VAL A 896 29.51 20.65 30.36
N LEU A 897 29.05 19.86 31.33
CA LEU A 897 27.82 19.06 31.21
C LEU A 897 26.59 19.93 30.95
N LYS A 898 26.47 21.08 31.64
CA LYS A 898 25.43 22.08 31.38
C LYS A 898 25.50 22.66 29.96
N GLN A 899 26.71 22.82 29.41
CA GLN A 899 26.88 23.30 28.05
C GLN A 899 26.56 22.22 27.01
N CYS A 900 26.88 20.94 27.29
CA CYS A 900 26.45 19.80 26.49
C CYS A 900 24.93 19.66 26.46
N LEU A 901 24.26 19.80 27.61
CA LEU A 901 22.79 19.78 27.67
C LEU A 901 22.19 20.89 26.80
N LYS A 902 22.73 22.11 26.83
CA LYS A 902 22.27 23.19 25.93
C LYS A 902 22.39 22.84 24.44
N ILE A 903 23.43 22.10 24.04
CA ILE A 903 23.57 21.62 22.66
C ILE A 903 22.44 20.65 22.32
N GLU A 904 22.16 19.70 23.21
CA GLU A 904 21.09 18.71 23.00
C GLU A 904 19.68 19.32 23.11
N ASP A 905 19.43 20.26 24.02
CA ASP A 905 18.16 20.97 24.18
C ASP A 905 17.80 21.84 22.97
N THR A 906 18.81 22.26 22.19
CA THR A 906 18.60 23.08 20.99
C THR A 906 18.04 22.19 19.87
N SER A 907 16.80 22.43 19.45
CA SER A 907 16.13 21.64 18.42
C SER A 907 16.87 21.64 17.07
N LEU A 908 16.80 20.52 16.36
CA LEU A 908 17.45 20.30 15.06
C LEU A 908 16.67 20.96 13.91
N LEU A 909 16.50 22.28 13.98
CA LEU A 909 15.87 23.09 12.93
C LEU A 909 16.93 23.91 12.20
N VAL A 910 16.71 24.17 10.90
CA VAL A 910 17.63 24.98 10.07
C VAL A 910 17.86 26.38 10.66
N GLU A 911 16.82 26.98 11.26
CA GLU A 911 16.90 28.27 11.95
C GLU A 911 17.81 28.25 13.19
N ASN A 912 17.88 27.11 13.88
CA ASN A 912 18.65 26.93 15.10
C ASN A 912 20.09 26.43 14.85
N ALA A 913 20.43 26.10 13.60
CA ALA A 913 21.74 25.56 13.23
C ALA A 913 22.91 26.44 13.71
N ARG A 914 22.81 27.76 13.53
CA ARG A 914 23.86 28.71 13.95
C ARG A 914 23.99 28.79 15.48
N ILE A 915 22.88 28.67 16.20
CA ILE A 915 22.87 28.69 17.67
C ILE A 915 23.58 27.43 18.20
N ARG A 916 23.26 26.26 17.64
CA ARG A 916 23.90 25.00 18.02
C ARG A 916 25.40 24.99 17.68
N GLN A 917 25.80 25.49 16.50
CA GLN A 917 27.22 25.70 16.15
C GLN A 917 27.95 26.61 17.16
N MET A 918 27.31 27.71 17.58
CA MET A 918 27.87 28.60 18.61
C MET A 918 28.09 27.86 19.94
N HIS A 919 27.14 27.01 20.35
CA HIS A 919 27.26 26.20 21.55
C HIS A 919 28.36 25.14 21.45
N ILE A 920 28.56 24.53 20.28
CA ILE A 920 29.67 23.62 19.98
C ILE A 920 31.02 24.33 20.10
N ARG A 921 31.17 25.53 19.51
CA ARG A 921 32.40 26.34 19.67
C ARG A 921 32.69 26.64 21.13
N LYS A 922 31.66 27.12 21.85
CA LYS A 922 31.77 27.48 23.26
C LYS A 922 32.19 26.28 24.11
N LEU A 923 31.65 25.10 23.82
CA LEU A 923 32.02 23.86 24.51
C LEU A 923 33.52 23.56 24.35
N SER A 924 34.06 23.65 23.13
CA SER A 924 35.49 23.43 22.88
C SER A 924 36.37 24.44 23.63
N THR A 925 36.01 25.74 23.59
CA THR A 925 36.74 26.77 24.35
C THR A 925 36.69 26.54 25.87
N MET A 926 35.56 26.07 26.41
CA MET A 926 35.43 25.74 27.83
C MET A 926 36.30 24.54 28.22
N ALA A 927 36.38 23.52 27.38
CA ALA A 927 37.24 22.37 27.63
C ALA A 927 38.74 22.75 27.61
N GLN A 928 39.15 23.61 26.68
CA GLN A 928 40.53 24.10 26.58
C GLN A 928 40.96 24.98 27.76
N ALA A 929 40.04 25.73 28.37
CA ALA A 929 40.35 26.63 29.47
C ALA A 929 40.65 25.93 30.81
N ASN A 930 40.31 24.64 30.96
CA ASN A 930 40.42 23.88 32.21
C ASN A 930 41.71 23.02 32.31
N ASP A 931 42.78 23.46 31.66
CA ASP A 931 43.98 22.65 31.33
C ASP A 931 44.83 22.19 32.55
N ASP A 932 44.72 22.86 33.71
CA ASP A 932 45.73 22.77 34.79
C ASP A 932 45.49 21.72 35.89
N SER A 933 44.48 20.84 35.79
CA SER A 933 44.17 19.87 36.86
C SER A 933 43.93 18.45 36.36
N MET A 934 44.15 17.42 37.20
CA MET A 934 43.79 16.01 36.90
C MET A 934 42.30 15.80 36.52
N SER A 935 41.43 16.77 36.83
CA SER A 935 40.03 16.78 36.38
C SER A 935 39.87 17.11 34.88
N SER A 936 40.92 17.62 34.22
CA SER A 936 40.92 18.00 32.80
C SER A 936 40.70 16.80 31.87
N THR A 937 41.26 15.64 32.22
CA THR A 937 41.15 14.42 31.38
C THR A 937 39.70 13.95 31.21
N CYS A 938 38.90 14.00 32.28
CA CYS A 938 37.50 13.58 32.23
C CYS A 938 36.64 14.59 31.44
N VAL A 939 36.89 15.88 31.65
CA VAL A 939 36.20 16.97 30.94
C VAL A 939 36.45 16.91 29.44
N VAL A 940 37.71 16.70 29.04
CA VAL A 940 38.10 16.55 27.64
C VAL A 940 37.48 15.31 27.02
N ASP A 941 37.50 14.17 27.72
CA ASP A 941 36.92 12.92 27.23
C ASP A 941 35.41 13.04 26.97
N ILE A 942 34.65 13.60 27.90
CA ILE A 942 33.20 13.86 27.73
C ILE A 942 32.95 14.82 26.56
N THR A 943 33.78 15.86 26.44
CA THR A 943 33.67 16.84 25.34
C THR A 943 33.93 16.18 23.99
N GLN A 944 34.99 15.38 23.86
CA GLN A 944 35.31 14.65 22.64
C GLN A 944 34.18 13.70 22.24
N ARG A 945 33.60 12.96 23.20
CA ARG A 945 32.50 12.03 22.95
C ARG A 945 31.24 12.74 22.45
N ILE A 946 30.86 13.85 23.07
CA ILE A 946 29.70 14.65 22.62
C ILE A 946 29.93 15.27 21.24
N LEU A 947 31.13 15.76 20.94
CA LEU A 947 31.45 16.31 19.62
C LEU A 947 31.49 15.23 18.54
N ILE A 948 32.01 14.04 18.84
CA ILE A 948 31.99 12.88 17.92
C ILE A 948 30.55 12.43 17.67
N SER A 949 29.68 12.43 18.69
CA SER A 949 28.27 12.09 18.47
C SER A 949 27.51 13.13 17.66
N GLN A 950 27.92 14.41 17.65
CA GLN A 950 27.33 15.38 16.69
C GLN A 950 27.62 15.02 15.22
N LEU A 951 28.65 14.22 14.93
CA LEU A 951 28.91 13.72 13.58
C LEU A 951 27.98 12.54 13.21
N LYS A 952 27.40 11.87 14.21
CA LYS A 952 26.36 10.85 14.02
C LYS A 952 24.98 11.47 13.79
N VAL A 953 24.76 12.69 14.28
CA VAL A 953 23.53 13.44 14.03
C VAL A 953 23.48 13.80 12.54
N HIS A 954 22.42 13.35 11.84
CA HIS A 954 22.23 13.60 10.41
C HIS A 954 21.81 15.06 10.12
N PHE A 955 22.65 16.01 10.51
CA PHE A 955 22.41 17.45 10.36
C PHE A 955 23.70 18.17 9.93
N GLN A 956 23.85 18.30 8.60
CA GLN A 956 25.05 18.80 7.94
C GLN A 956 25.68 20.07 8.52
N PRO A 957 24.91 21.11 8.94
CA PRO A 957 25.50 22.32 9.49
C PRO A 957 26.38 22.08 10.73
N LEU A 958 26.20 21.00 11.48
CA LEU A 958 26.97 20.74 12.70
C LEU A 958 28.32 20.10 12.43
N TRP A 959 28.48 19.37 11.33
CA TRP A 959 29.63 18.50 11.10
C TRP A 959 30.94 19.28 11.04
N GLU A 960 31.00 20.31 10.19
CA GLU A 960 32.22 21.12 10.02
C GLU A 960 32.64 21.81 11.33
N GLU A 961 31.67 22.34 12.09
CA GLU A 961 31.96 22.98 13.37
C GLU A 961 32.42 21.97 14.43
N SER A 962 31.86 20.76 14.43
CA SER A 962 32.24 19.69 15.35
C SER A 962 33.65 19.14 15.00
N ILE A 963 33.96 18.97 13.71
CA ILE A 963 35.28 18.57 13.23
C ILE A 963 36.33 19.62 13.62
N LYS A 964 36.02 20.90 13.42
CA LYS A 964 36.91 22.00 13.82
C LYS A 964 37.12 22.02 15.33
N ALA A 965 36.05 21.96 16.11
CA ALA A 965 36.09 21.95 17.57
C ALA A 965 36.92 20.77 18.12
N LEU A 966 36.81 19.58 17.52
CA LEU A 966 37.62 18.40 17.85
C LEU A 966 39.08 18.60 17.49
N THR A 967 39.38 19.09 16.28
CA THR A 967 40.75 19.35 15.81
C THR A 967 41.48 20.33 16.73
N ASP A 968 40.81 21.42 17.13
CA ASP A 968 41.37 22.41 18.05
C ASP A 968 41.66 21.81 19.44
N LEU A 969 40.79 20.93 19.94
CA LEU A 969 40.94 20.27 21.24
C LEU A 969 42.07 19.21 21.25
N ASN A 970 42.26 18.51 20.13
CA ASN A 970 43.21 17.39 20.05
C ASN A 970 44.67 17.79 19.94
N ALA A 971 44.96 19.05 19.64
CA ALA A 971 46.33 19.56 19.58
C ALA A 971 47.14 19.20 20.84
N LYS A 972 46.47 19.07 22.01
CA LYS A 972 47.05 18.63 23.27
C LYS A 972 46.68 17.18 23.64
N TYR A 973 45.45 16.75 23.38
CA TYR A 973 44.87 15.50 23.89
C TYR A 973 44.77 14.38 22.85
N HIS A 974 45.85 14.19 22.07
CA HIS A 974 45.87 13.32 20.89
C HIS A 974 45.68 11.82 21.18
N ALA A 975 46.07 11.33 22.36
CA ALA A 975 45.97 9.90 22.70
C ALA A 975 44.51 9.45 22.95
N ASN A 976 43.74 10.21 23.73
CA ASN A 976 42.32 9.90 23.97
C ASN A 976 41.51 10.03 22.69
N PHE A 977 41.79 11.07 21.91
CA PHE A 977 41.19 11.29 20.61
C PHE A 977 41.37 10.09 19.67
N TRP A 978 42.60 9.59 19.53
CA TRP A 978 42.88 8.43 18.69
C TRP A 978 42.06 7.21 19.13
N ALA A 979 42.05 6.91 20.44
CA ALA A 979 41.31 5.76 20.97
C ALA A 979 39.81 5.85 20.64
N LEU A 980 39.20 7.04 20.77
CA LEU A 980 37.79 7.26 20.46
C LEU A 980 37.49 7.16 18.97
N VAL A 981 38.22 7.89 18.13
CA VAL A 981 37.97 7.92 16.68
C VAL A 981 38.26 6.58 16.05
N TRP A 982 39.35 5.91 16.44
CA TRP A 982 39.70 4.60 15.91
C TRP A 982 38.69 3.52 16.32
N SER A 983 38.22 3.55 17.57
CA SER A 983 37.15 2.65 18.03
C SER A 983 35.89 2.81 17.19
N GLN A 984 35.41 4.05 16.99
CA GLN A 984 34.22 4.30 16.17
C GLN A 984 34.44 3.95 14.69
N LEU A 985 35.61 4.26 14.13
CA LEU A 985 35.92 3.93 12.74
C LEU A 985 35.97 2.41 12.52
N THR A 986 36.54 1.67 13.46
CA THR A 986 36.58 0.19 13.41
C THR A 986 35.17 -0.38 13.42
N MET A 987 34.26 0.18 14.23
CA MET A 987 32.85 -0.23 14.25
C MET A 987 32.16 0.05 12.92
N CYS A 988 32.42 1.20 12.28
CA CYS A 988 31.92 1.50 10.93
C CYS A 988 32.45 0.52 9.88
N LEU A 989 33.76 0.22 9.91
CA LEU A 989 34.40 -0.62 8.91
C LEU A 989 33.94 -2.08 8.99
N ASN A 990 33.64 -2.55 10.20
CA ASN A 990 33.11 -3.90 10.44
C ASN A 990 31.59 -4.01 10.24
N ASP A 991 30.91 -2.91 9.90
CA ASP A 991 29.44 -2.82 9.91
C ASP A 991 28.84 -3.37 11.24
N SER A 992 29.52 -3.12 12.36
CA SER A 992 29.14 -3.67 13.67
C SER A 992 27.80 -3.11 14.13
N SER A 993 26.90 -3.98 14.61
CA SER A 993 25.63 -3.59 15.21
C SER A 993 25.81 -2.69 16.43
N GLU A 994 26.94 -2.79 17.14
CA GLU A 994 27.29 -1.99 18.31
C GLU A 994 27.42 -0.49 17.99
N ILE A 995 27.55 -0.09 16.72
CA ILE A 995 27.61 1.32 16.35
C ILE A 995 26.30 2.06 16.69
N TYR A 996 25.22 1.28 16.76
CA TYR A 996 23.90 1.67 17.21
C TYR A 996 23.75 1.35 18.69
N PHE A 997 23.43 2.36 19.49
CA PHE A 997 23.04 2.16 20.89
C PHE A 997 21.55 1.87 21.02
N THR A 998 20.73 2.30 20.05
CA THR A 998 19.33 1.91 20.02
C THR A 998 19.20 0.53 19.37
N PRO A 999 18.44 -0.39 19.98
CA PRO A 999 18.15 -1.66 19.33
C PRO A 999 17.44 -1.36 18.01
N ARG A 1000 18.07 -1.77 16.92
CA ARG A 1000 17.33 -1.94 15.67
C ARG A 1000 16.45 -3.14 15.90
N VAL A 1001 15.14 -2.90 16.03
CA VAL A 1001 14.22 -3.89 15.47
C VAL A 1001 14.67 -3.98 14.02
N PRO A 1002 15.20 -5.12 13.55
CA PRO A 1002 15.26 -5.30 12.12
C PRO A 1002 13.84 -4.97 11.69
N LEU A 1003 13.67 -3.92 10.89
CA LEU A 1003 12.55 -3.95 9.97
C LEU A 1003 12.82 -5.27 9.26
N THR A 1004 12.19 -6.35 9.71
CA THR A 1004 12.07 -7.50 8.87
C THR A 1004 11.58 -6.90 7.58
N ASN A 1005 12.26 -7.21 6.48
CA ASN A 1005 11.83 -6.76 5.18
C ASN A 1005 10.44 -7.34 4.82
N ASP A 1006 9.69 -7.89 5.79
CA ASP A 1006 8.26 -7.68 6.01
C ASP A 1006 7.92 -6.17 6.10
N THR A 1007 8.41 -5.40 5.14
CA THR A 1007 7.84 -4.15 4.72
C THR A 1007 6.38 -4.38 4.41
N SER A 1008 5.48 -4.27 5.38
CA SER A 1008 4.04 -4.18 5.13
C SER A 1008 3.40 -5.30 4.27
N GLU A 1009 4.09 -6.39 3.95
CA GLU A 1009 3.58 -7.41 3.03
C GLU A 1009 2.73 -8.45 3.76
N GLU A 1010 3.08 -8.84 4.99
CA GLU A 1010 2.37 -9.90 5.73
C GLU A 1010 1.33 -9.41 6.75
N GLU A 1011 1.50 -8.24 7.38
CA GLU A 1011 0.48 -7.71 8.34
C GLU A 1011 -0.77 -7.10 7.67
N ASN A 1012 -0.98 -7.32 6.37
CA ASN A 1012 -2.05 -6.71 5.58
C ASN A 1012 -3.35 -7.53 5.47
N HIS A 1013 -3.57 -8.52 6.35
CA HIS A 1013 -4.86 -9.23 6.38
C HIS A 1013 -6.02 -8.36 6.89
N SER A 1014 -5.77 -7.27 7.62
CA SER A 1014 -6.83 -6.33 8.11
C SER A 1014 -6.97 -5.06 7.28
N SER A 1015 -6.10 -4.83 6.29
CA SER A 1015 -6.29 -3.83 5.26
C SER A 1015 -7.41 -4.28 4.35
N ILE A 1016 -8.66 -4.07 4.80
CA ILE A 1016 -9.88 -4.26 4.02
C ILE A 1016 -9.63 -3.76 2.59
N SER A 1017 -9.34 -4.74 1.72
CA SER A 1017 -9.66 -4.79 0.31
C SER A 1017 -9.45 -3.52 -0.52
N ARG A 1018 -8.21 -3.00 -0.52
CA ARG A 1018 -7.82 -2.00 -1.51
C ARG A 1018 -7.54 -2.68 -2.84
N PHE A 1019 -8.57 -2.87 -3.66
CA PHE A 1019 -8.40 -3.40 -5.03
C PHE A 1019 -8.06 -2.31 -6.06
N THR A 1020 -8.37 -1.03 -5.76
CA THR A 1020 -8.11 0.09 -6.67
C THR A 1020 -7.44 1.29 -6.00
N ASP A 1021 -6.57 1.97 -6.75
CA ASP A 1021 -5.93 3.24 -6.39
C ASP A 1021 -6.62 4.44 -7.09
N GLN A 1022 -7.74 4.22 -7.81
CA GLN A 1022 -8.47 5.31 -8.45
C GLN A 1022 -9.10 6.21 -7.37
N PRO A 1023 -8.89 7.54 -7.43
CA PRO A 1023 -9.38 8.46 -6.41
C PRO A 1023 -10.90 8.58 -6.40
N GLU A 1024 -11.59 8.20 -7.48
CA GLU A 1024 -13.05 8.17 -7.55
C GLU A 1024 -13.65 7.17 -6.53
N PHE A 1025 -13.03 6.00 -6.38
CA PHE A 1025 -13.48 4.92 -5.48
C PHE A 1025 -12.85 4.96 -4.08
N ARG A 1026 -11.99 5.96 -3.81
CA ARG A 1026 -11.21 6.04 -2.58
C ARG A 1026 -11.46 7.33 -1.85
N CYS A 1027 -11.84 7.24 -0.58
CA CYS A 1027 -11.99 8.41 0.27
C CYS A 1027 -10.85 8.46 1.29
N THR A 1028 -9.94 9.41 1.15
CA THR A 1028 -8.81 9.58 2.08
C THR A 1028 -9.27 9.72 3.54
N ASN A 1029 -10.46 10.27 3.77
CA ASN A 1029 -11.01 10.33 5.13
C ASN A 1029 -11.41 8.94 5.65
N LEU A 1030 -12.22 8.21 4.88
CA LEU A 1030 -12.65 6.86 5.27
C LEU A 1030 -11.44 5.94 5.42
N ASP A 1031 -10.46 6.00 4.51
CA ASP A 1031 -9.21 5.25 4.60
C ASP A 1031 -8.48 5.54 5.92
N LYS A 1032 -8.41 6.81 6.36
CA LYS A 1032 -7.83 7.17 7.66
C LYS A 1032 -8.64 6.62 8.84
N LEU A 1033 -9.97 6.57 8.74
CA LEU A 1033 -10.83 6.01 9.79
C LEU A 1033 -10.62 4.50 9.92
N ILE A 1034 -10.62 3.79 8.78
CA ILE A 1034 -10.36 2.34 8.71
C ILE A 1034 -8.96 2.04 9.21
N ASP A 1035 -7.93 2.72 8.70
CA ASP A 1035 -6.54 2.48 9.09
C ASP A 1035 -6.36 2.64 10.60
N ARG A 1036 -6.95 3.68 11.19
CA ARG A 1036 -6.85 3.94 12.64
C ARG A 1036 -7.62 2.95 13.50
N PHE A 1037 -8.74 2.44 13.00
CA PHE A 1037 -9.53 1.45 13.72
C PHE A 1037 -8.90 0.05 13.62
N SER A 1038 -8.32 -0.29 12.46
CA SER A 1038 -7.63 -1.54 12.21
C SER A 1038 -6.23 -1.60 12.85
N CYS A 1039 -5.63 -0.45 13.21
CA CYS A 1039 -4.38 -0.43 13.97
C CYS A 1039 -4.56 -1.19 15.30
N ASP A 1040 -3.82 -2.28 15.46
CA ASP A 1040 -3.85 -3.07 16.69
C ASP A 1040 -3.27 -2.25 17.87
N PHE A 1041 -4.07 -2.06 18.92
CA PHE A 1041 -3.61 -1.46 20.18
C PHE A 1041 -2.36 -2.09 20.72
N GLN A 1042 -2.26 -3.40 20.54
CA GLN A 1042 -1.14 -4.14 21.05
C GLN A 1042 0.18 -3.70 20.42
N ASN A 1043 0.15 -3.29 19.17
CA ASN A 1043 1.32 -2.79 18.48
C ASN A 1043 1.45 -1.28 18.60
N LEU A 1044 0.45 -0.53 19.06
CA LEU A 1044 0.50 0.94 19.04
C LEU A 1044 1.42 1.55 20.07
N THR A 1045 1.48 1.04 21.31
CA THR A 1045 2.44 1.57 22.30
C THR A 1045 3.86 1.17 21.94
N LEU A 1046 4.05 -0.06 21.46
CA LEU A 1046 5.34 -0.53 20.95
C LEU A 1046 5.75 0.23 19.69
N THR A 1047 4.85 0.45 18.74
CA THR A 1047 5.10 1.24 17.53
C THR A 1047 5.35 2.69 17.87
N ALA A 1048 4.63 3.29 18.82
CA ALA A 1048 4.93 4.64 19.28
C ALA A 1048 6.27 4.70 20.03
N ALA A 1049 6.60 3.70 20.84
CA ALA A 1049 7.91 3.58 21.48
C ALA A 1049 9.01 3.37 20.44
N PHE A 1050 8.76 2.57 19.39
CA PHE A 1050 9.65 2.36 18.26
C PHE A 1050 9.75 3.60 17.40
N GLU A 1051 8.69 4.35 17.15
CA GLU A 1051 8.69 5.61 16.41
C GLU A 1051 9.46 6.69 17.18
N ASN A 1052 9.26 6.73 18.50
CA ASN A 1052 10.01 7.59 19.42
C ASN A 1052 11.50 7.17 19.51
N GLN A 1053 11.80 5.88 19.37
CA GLN A 1053 13.17 5.35 19.29
C GLN A 1053 13.77 5.42 17.87
N SER A 1054 12.92 5.44 16.83
CA SER A 1054 13.26 5.46 15.41
C SER A 1054 13.30 6.87 14.85
N LEU A 1055 13.12 7.89 15.68
CA LEU A 1055 13.21 9.30 15.32
C LEU A 1055 14.48 9.55 14.52
N ASP A 1056 14.31 9.94 13.24
CA ASP A 1056 15.04 10.85 12.32
C ASP A 1056 16.58 10.99 12.38
N SER A 1057 17.23 10.28 13.29
CA SER A 1057 18.65 10.18 13.54
C SER A 1057 19.15 8.87 12.96
N ARG A 1058 18.70 8.54 11.74
CA ARG A 1058 19.31 7.45 10.97
C ARG A 1058 20.76 7.83 10.76
N LEU A 1059 21.62 7.28 11.61
CA LEU A 1059 23.06 7.30 11.45
C LEU A 1059 23.33 6.66 10.08
N ASP A 1060 23.72 7.51 9.13
CA ASP A 1060 24.31 7.09 7.88
C ASP A 1060 25.77 6.71 8.16
N ILE A 1061 26.01 5.39 8.25
CA ILE A 1061 27.33 4.83 8.56
C ILE A 1061 28.37 5.33 7.55
N GLN A 1062 28.01 5.44 6.27
CA GLN A 1062 28.96 5.84 5.22
C GLN A 1062 29.36 7.31 5.35
N SER A 1063 28.39 8.18 5.64
CA SER A 1063 28.65 9.60 5.92
C SER A 1063 29.48 9.76 7.20
N TYR A 1064 29.13 9.04 8.26
CA TYR A 1064 29.85 9.07 9.53
C TYR A 1064 31.29 8.54 9.41
N GLU A 1065 31.50 7.43 8.70
CA GLU A 1065 32.83 6.93 8.33
C GLU A 1065 33.64 8.01 7.62
N GLY A 1066 33.04 8.67 6.61
CA GLY A 1066 33.65 9.79 5.91
C GLY A 1066 34.07 10.93 6.83
N HIS A 1067 33.23 11.30 7.80
CA HIS A 1067 33.55 12.32 8.80
C HIS A 1067 34.70 11.91 9.74
N LEU A 1068 34.75 10.65 10.17
CA LEU A 1068 35.84 10.14 11.01
C LEU A 1068 37.18 10.15 10.25
N VAL A 1069 37.17 9.78 8.96
CA VAL A 1069 38.36 9.83 8.10
C VAL A 1069 38.79 11.27 7.82
N ASP A 1070 37.88 12.20 7.55
CA ASP A 1070 38.21 13.64 7.41
C ASP A 1070 38.81 14.21 8.70
N LEU A 1071 38.25 13.80 9.85
CA LEU A 1071 38.75 14.19 11.15
C LEU A 1071 40.19 13.69 11.41
N LEU A 1072 40.54 12.48 10.97
CA LEU A 1072 41.93 11.99 10.99
C LEU A 1072 42.82 12.76 10.00
N ALA A 1073 42.32 13.10 8.81
CA ALA A 1073 43.07 13.87 7.81
C ALA A 1073 43.51 15.25 8.34
N ARG A 1074 42.65 15.91 9.14
CA ARG A 1074 42.95 17.20 9.76
C ARG A 1074 43.90 17.11 10.97
N ASN A 1075 44.06 15.92 11.54
CA ASN A 1075 44.90 15.66 12.72
C ASN A 1075 46.17 14.87 12.34
N ARG A 1076 46.98 15.46 11.45
CA ARG A 1076 48.17 14.83 10.83
C ARG A 1076 49.11 14.12 11.81
N MET A 1077 49.40 14.73 12.96
CA MET A 1077 50.29 14.15 13.98
C MET A 1077 49.82 12.77 14.47
N VAL A 1078 48.50 12.58 14.58
CA VAL A 1078 47.90 11.31 15.00
C VAL A 1078 48.00 10.28 13.87
N THR A 1079 47.63 10.70 12.66
CA THR A 1079 47.66 9.87 11.45
C THR A 1079 49.07 9.36 11.14
N GLU A 1080 50.09 10.20 11.30
CA GLU A 1080 51.50 9.78 11.12
C GLU A 1080 51.96 8.81 12.22
N LYS A 1081 51.53 9.03 13.48
CA LYS A 1081 51.89 8.18 14.64
C LYS A 1081 51.28 6.78 14.56
N TYR A 1082 50.04 6.67 14.09
CA TYR A 1082 49.30 5.39 14.01
C TYR A 1082 49.13 4.88 12.58
N ASN A 1083 50.03 5.30 11.68
CA ASN A 1083 49.98 4.99 10.25
C ASN A 1083 49.80 3.48 9.95
N LYS A 1084 50.44 2.60 10.72
CA LYS A 1084 50.40 1.15 10.51
C LYS A 1084 48.96 0.63 10.50
N LEU A 1085 48.18 0.99 11.52
CA LEU A 1085 46.78 0.56 11.66
C LEU A 1085 45.90 1.13 10.55
N LEU A 1086 46.13 2.39 10.17
CA LEU A 1086 45.38 3.04 9.08
C LEU A 1086 45.64 2.39 7.73
N ILE A 1087 46.91 2.09 7.42
CA ILE A 1087 47.25 1.43 6.15
C ILE A 1087 46.71 -0.01 6.12
N GLU A 1088 46.79 -0.73 7.23
CA GLU A 1088 46.20 -2.07 7.33
C GLU A 1088 44.68 -2.03 7.11
N ALA A 1089 43.95 -1.12 7.75
CA ALA A 1089 42.52 -0.96 7.53
C ALA A 1089 42.18 -0.54 6.09
N PHE A 1090 42.95 0.37 5.49
CA PHE A 1090 42.76 0.75 4.09
C PHE A 1090 42.83 -0.48 3.17
N PHE A 1091 43.84 -1.33 3.34
CA PHE A 1091 43.96 -2.55 2.54
C PHE A 1091 42.87 -3.57 2.87
N THR A 1092 42.38 -3.66 4.10
CA THR A 1092 41.34 -4.64 4.45
C THR A 1092 39.96 -4.23 3.92
N TYR A 1093 39.57 -2.96 4.02
CA TYR A 1093 38.19 -2.53 3.82
C TYR A 1093 37.92 -1.67 2.58
N CYS A 1094 38.97 -1.17 1.92
CA CYS A 1094 38.84 -0.37 0.68
C CYS A 1094 39.17 -1.15 -0.60
N GLN A 1095 39.44 -2.46 -0.51
CA GLN A 1095 39.59 -3.33 -1.68
C GLN A 1095 38.23 -3.66 -2.31
N ALA A 1096 38.24 -3.93 -3.63
CA ALA A 1096 37.06 -4.42 -4.34
C ALA A 1096 36.63 -5.77 -3.75
N LYS A 1097 35.36 -5.91 -3.37
CA LYS A 1097 34.75 -7.23 -3.18
C LYS A 1097 34.21 -7.71 -4.53
N ASP A 1098 34.21 -9.03 -4.78
CA ASP A 1098 33.73 -9.61 -6.05
C ASP A 1098 32.27 -9.25 -6.36
N GLU A 1099 31.48 -8.94 -5.32
CA GLU A 1099 30.07 -8.54 -5.41
C GLU A 1099 29.86 -7.09 -5.90
N ASP A 1100 30.90 -6.25 -5.92
CA ASP A 1100 30.81 -4.81 -6.22
C ASP A 1100 31.10 -4.46 -7.71
N LEU A 1101 31.22 -5.46 -8.59
CA LEU A 1101 31.57 -5.26 -10.00
C LEU A 1101 30.38 -4.73 -10.83
N GLU A 1102 30.25 -3.41 -10.93
CA GLU A 1102 29.36 -2.74 -11.90
C GLU A 1102 30.00 -2.72 -13.31
N GLN A 1103 29.22 -3.00 -14.36
CA GLN A 1103 29.71 -3.04 -15.76
C GLN A 1103 30.51 -1.78 -16.14
N GLY A 1104 31.83 -1.95 -16.33
CA GLY A 1104 32.75 -0.92 -16.83
C GLY A 1104 33.53 -0.12 -15.77
N HIS A 1105 33.34 -0.40 -14.48
CA HIS A 1105 34.13 0.16 -13.38
C HIS A 1105 34.86 -0.95 -12.60
N LEU A 1106 36.03 -0.65 -12.04
CA LEU A 1106 36.76 -1.61 -11.19
C LEU A 1106 36.12 -1.73 -9.79
N LEU A 1107 35.26 -0.76 -9.41
CA LEU A 1107 34.67 -0.63 -8.08
C LEU A 1107 33.22 -0.14 -8.13
N GLY A 1108 32.36 -0.70 -7.27
CA GLY A 1108 30.98 -0.24 -7.06
C GLY A 1108 30.89 1.19 -6.49
N ARG A 1109 29.71 1.81 -6.58
CA ARG A 1109 29.51 3.23 -6.20
C ARG A 1109 29.82 3.53 -4.73
N SER A 1110 29.49 2.61 -3.82
CA SER A 1110 29.77 2.74 -2.38
C SER A 1110 31.27 2.67 -2.09
N ALA A 1111 31.94 1.65 -2.63
CA ALA A 1111 33.40 1.47 -2.52
C ALA A 1111 34.17 2.69 -3.04
N ARG A 1112 33.76 3.26 -4.18
CA ARG A 1112 34.36 4.50 -4.71
C ARG A 1112 34.20 5.69 -3.77
N SER A 1113 33.02 5.86 -3.15
CA SER A 1113 32.77 6.95 -2.20
C SER A 1113 33.69 6.83 -0.98
N ARG A 1114 33.76 5.63 -0.40
CA ARG A 1114 34.67 5.29 0.71
C ARG A 1114 36.12 5.60 0.32
N LEU A 1115 36.56 5.09 -0.82
CA LEU A 1115 37.93 5.26 -1.30
C LEU A 1115 38.32 6.74 -1.46
N ARG A 1116 37.43 7.60 -1.97
CA ARG A 1116 37.69 9.05 -2.06
C ARG A 1116 37.99 9.67 -0.69
N ASN A 1117 37.28 9.27 0.36
CA ASN A 1117 37.49 9.81 1.70
C ASN A 1117 38.88 9.40 2.24
N TRP A 1118 39.27 8.14 2.05
CA TRP A 1118 40.58 7.63 2.45
C TRP A 1118 41.73 8.26 1.65
N LEU A 1119 41.59 8.42 0.33
CA LEU A 1119 42.62 9.06 -0.50
C LEU A 1119 42.82 10.54 -0.13
N ARG A 1120 41.76 11.28 0.21
CA ARG A 1120 41.89 12.66 0.73
C ARG A 1120 42.70 12.74 2.03
N MET A 1121 42.63 11.72 2.88
CA MET A 1121 43.48 11.64 4.07
C MET A 1121 44.95 11.45 3.69
N PHE A 1122 45.23 10.57 2.74
CA PHE A 1122 46.59 10.30 2.27
C PHE A 1122 47.21 11.47 1.49
N SER A 1123 46.42 12.26 0.76
CA SER A 1123 46.93 13.42 0.02
C SER A 1123 47.51 14.52 0.93
N ASN A 1124 47.08 14.58 2.19
CA ASN A 1124 47.49 15.62 3.15
C ASN A 1124 48.67 15.22 4.06
N THR A 1125 49.20 14.02 3.88
CA THR A 1125 50.22 13.40 4.75
C THR A 1125 51.47 13.02 3.93
N ASN A 1126 52.59 12.71 4.57
CA ASN A 1126 53.81 12.33 3.84
C ASN A 1126 53.77 10.84 3.46
N PRO A 1127 53.53 10.47 2.19
CA PRO A 1127 53.33 9.08 1.81
C PRO A 1127 54.57 8.21 1.96
N LYS A 1128 55.78 8.82 1.96
CA LYS A 1128 57.05 8.10 2.17
C LYS A 1128 57.21 7.59 3.60
N ALA A 1129 56.51 8.21 4.55
CA ALA A 1129 56.55 7.85 5.96
C ALA A 1129 55.55 6.73 6.32
N PHE A 1130 54.74 6.26 5.37
CA PHE A 1130 53.75 5.24 5.63
C PHE A 1130 54.33 3.82 5.73
N TYR A 1131 53.72 3.03 6.61
CA TYR A 1131 53.89 1.59 6.62
C TYR A 1131 53.47 1.02 5.27
N ARG A 1132 54.21 0.04 4.74
CA ARG A 1132 53.96 -0.57 3.41
C ARG A 1132 53.81 0.45 2.26
N SER A 1133 54.61 1.52 2.29
CA SER A 1133 54.56 2.59 1.27
C SER A 1133 54.73 2.10 -0.18
N GLN A 1134 55.48 1.02 -0.40
CA GLN A 1134 55.62 0.41 -1.73
C GLN A 1134 54.33 -0.26 -2.22
N ASP A 1135 53.61 -0.95 -1.34
CA ASP A 1135 52.33 -1.59 -1.68
C ASP A 1135 51.25 -0.53 -1.92
N LEU A 1136 51.24 0.52 -1.09
CA LEU A 1136 50.34 1.66 -1.24
C LEU A 1136 50.54 2.36 -2.57
N ARG A 1137 51.81 2.51 -2.99
CA ARG A 1137 52.16 3.01 -4.31
C ARG A 1137 51.64 2.10 -5.43
N GLY A 1138 51.71 0.78 -5.27
CA GLY A 1138 51.11 -0.18 -6.19
C GLY A 1138 49.60 0.04 -6.34
N ALA A 1139 48.88 0.07 -5.22
CA ALA A 1139 47.44 0.30 -5.21
C ALA A 1139 47.05 1.65 -5.83
N PHE A 1140 47.83 2.72 -5.60
CA PHE A 1140 47.57 4.01 -6.25
C PHE A 1140 47.75 3.95 -7.78
N TYR A 1141 48.72 3.18 -8.29
CA TYR A 1141 48.83 2.97 -9.74
C TYR A 1141 47.64 2.23 -10.33
N ASP A 1142 47.10 1.25 -9.60
CA ASP A 1142 45.89 0.54 -10.03
C ASP A 1142 44.67 1.48 -10.06
N LEU A 1143 44.54 2.34 -9.04
CA LEU A 1143 43.49 3.37 -8.98
C LEU A 1143 43.66 4.46 -10.05
N LEU A 1144 44.89 4.73 -10.49
CA LEU A 1144 45.14 5.63 -11.62
C LEU A 1144 44.61 5.09 -12.95
N ALA A 1145 44.43 3.77 -13.06
CA ALA A 1145 43.82 3.13 -14.22
C ALA A 1145 42.28 3.17 -14.18
N ASP A 1146 41.66 3.52 -13.06
CA ASP A 1146 40.20 3.64 -12.96
C ASP A 1146 39.66 4.81 -13.81
N PRO A 1147 38.53 4.65 -14.53
CA PRO A 1147 37.97 5.72 -15.35
C PRO A 1147 37.52 6.96 -14.56
N ASP A 1148 37.24 6.85 -13.26
CA ASP A 1148 36.81 7.95 -12.40
C ASP A 1148 37.89 9.04 -12.26
N SER A 1149 37.58 10.25 -12.73
CA SER A 1149 38.54 11.37 -12.70
C SER A 1149 38.91 11.81 -11.30
N ASP A 1150 37.99 11.70 -10.34
CA ASP A 1150 38.21 12.21 -8.98
C ASP A 1150 39.13 11.26 -8.20
N LEU A 1151 38.94 9.95 -8.38
CA LEU A 1151 39.84 8.93 -7.80
C LEU A 1151 41.25 9.06 -8.38
N ARG A 1152 41.37 9.27 -9.69
CA ARG A 1152 42.67 9.53 -10.32
C ARG A 1152 43.34 10.78 -9.78
N ALA A 1153 42.59 11.88 -9.65
CA ALA A 1153 43.12 13.14 -9.14
C ALA A 1153 43.60 13.05 -7.69
N LEU A 1154 42.93 12.25 -6.84
CA LEU A 1154 43.32 12.04 -5.45
C LEU A 1154 44.47 11.02 -5.29
N SER A 1155 44.68 10.14 -6.27
CA SER A 1155 45.76 9.15 -6.26
C SER A 1155 47.08 9.69 -6.82
N LEU A 1156 47.02 10.76 -7.63
CA LEU A 1156 48.18 11.54 -8.11
C LEU A 1156 48.74 12.43 -6.99
#